data_AF-K6GQH9-F1
#
_entry.id   AF-K6GQH9-F1
#
_cell.length_a   1.000
_cell.length_b   1.000
_cell.length_c   1.000
_cell.angle_alpha   90.00
_cell.angle_beta   90.00
_cell.angle_gamma   90.00
#
_symmetry.space_group_name_H-M   'P 1'
#
loop_
_entity.id
_entity.type
_entity.pdbx_description
1 polymer ?
#
loop_
_entity_poly.entity_id
_entity_poly.type
_entity_poly.pdbx_seq_one_letter_code
_entity_poly.pdbx_strand_id
1 'polypeptide(L)'
;MCIKRVDGMFEDAPLTRGQWLAVVGLLAVALALRVAWLWETELWWDEILTVHRARLPLGDLWRSLNTQAAFEASADTSPPLHHSIIHFFMLLGNHEATVKLASALFGTASIAMAFAVGSRCFGRLAGFLGAAYLALLQYHIAYSRDLRWYAFFFFFSLASLYAFTRCVSPGRRRDAAIWVLASAAMLYTSYMAAPFLAGQAVFAAGVLVCWHRAGRRADSVRFAKTMAVAAAALVLLYLPQLPGQLVTTRAFYIPGRNPASPLALAEALAKFAGFWDDRAGYFAAVAVAVGLWGCVTAWRKGQGPSVMLLLLWGGLPTCAAFLVNVNAQAQAKYFPGLLLLLGLFVGAGLAALAETAARLAGGRFWLALAAGLAGVLALAWPNLDYGKFYRPPQPTTKQWAEYLRSPDNRGLPLVLERNRQRKAILDWYFGNKTPWLSRSFRPGYHRFLFMGSRPETPENLPVVKVLRQPSETVTFARGEVLSESPVALYPDTAGQARYQEDFTGFSLWRHAAFLDNLAPDFSAGTLALVGFDAPGQVVYAFANPTGARLETATVTLRAILRGGIAGYVPDADASLEASADGERWEPLTAVTYETFLKQHPDMPPQAPPRSVEATLTASVPTALLNKPRLFVRLVLRPGGYGASIEVAALSLEAAFAANTPAQAVDPAVERCKTLANNAPLRLARPDVRPLEGNVLYGFSPLAQAIDSRMGNQESLRAYTAAVSEDPVLRVTRPDGSEVCRFYDPRRNGSDVALKTGEPVSVSVEPPVPATVKGLRLEGEIADPVIAFGRERLALGLSLPKGSSVALNPGGKGLVTFLQSFAAAQPPVDIMVRHDGLAAKTSSRSITCRAGSPCEFVYLFASKLPITGFRLTATPSVSPDGEQHVRAFYALDDPDDRRTVFEYRGEGSGHWDTLENLTRQVALPRPGHLLYIGFSLSGDGASVAGTDTYPLRMEVELDARRLACPTLGAETTALKDESAYPNAYRLWLFRDPLAF
;
A
#
# COMPACT_ATOMS: atom_id res chain seq x y z
N MET A 1 5.83 -58.02 11.98
CA MET A 1 4.86 -56.93 12.24
C MET A 1 4.86 -55.80 11.20
N CYS A 2 6.01 -55.40 10.60
CA CYS A 2 6.06 -54.30 9.60
C CYS A 2 5.36 -54.60 8.25
N ILE A 3 5.16 -55.89 7.89
CA ILE A 3 4.87 -56.33 6.51
C ILE A 3 3.38 -56.31 6.16
N LYS A 4 2.48 -56.79 7.04
CA LYS A 4 1.02 -56.84 6.79
C LYS A 4 0.34 -55.46 6.77
N ARG A 5 1.03 -54.38 7.15
CA ARG A 5 0.46 -53.02 7.25
C ARG A 5 0.75 -52.12 6.05
N VAL A 6 1.60 -52.53 5.08
CA VAL A 6 1.96 -51.68 3.93
C VAL A 6 1.09 -51.92 2.70
N ASP A 7 0.70 -53.17 2.46
CA ASP A 7 -0.25 -53.51 1.40
C ASP A 7 -1.67 -53.14 1.84
N GLY A 8 -2.40 -52.38 1.00
CA GLY A 8 -3.74 -51.85 1.33
C GLY A 8 -3.73 -50.53 2.14
N MET A 9 -2.57 -49.90 2.38
CA MET A 9 -2.44 -48.67 3.19
C MET A 9 -3.31 -47.50 2.74
N PHE A 10 -3.57 -47.43 1.43
CA PHE A 10 -4.17 -46.28 0.80
C PHE A 10 -5.05 -46.73 -0.37
N GLU A 11 -6.18 -47.36 -0.06
CA GLU A 11 -7.16 -47.76 -1.06
C GLU A 11 -8.13 -46.60 -1.36
N ASP A 12 -8.38 -46.35 -2.64
CA ASP A 12 -9.39 -45.38 -3.07
C ASP A 12 -10.71 -46.11 -3.26
N ALA A 13 -11.71 -45.79 -2.44
CA ALA A 13 -13.08 -46.25 -2.64
C ALA A 13 -13.93 -45.14 -3.29
N PRO A 14 -14.89 -45.45 -4.19
CA PRO A 14 -15.75 -44.45 -4.84
C PRO A 14 -16.76 -43.82 -3.86
N LEU A 15 -16.90 -42.50 -3.90
CA LEU A 15 -17.84 -41.75 -3.05
C LEU A 15 -19.30 -42.06 -3.42
N THR A 16 -20.18 -42.12 -2.42
CA THR A 16 -21.63 -42.18 -2.67
C THR A 16 -22.16 -40.79 -3.07
N ARG A 17 -23.35 -40.74 -3.70
CA ARG A 17 -23.99 -39.46 -4.08
C ARG A 17 -24.15 -38.49 -2.90
N GLY A 18 -24.55 -38.99 -1.72
CA GLY A 18 -24.68 -38.17 -0.52
C GLY A 18 -23.35 -37.62 0.00
N GLN A 19 -22.28 -38.41 -0.09
CA GLN A 19 -20.94 -37.94 0.28
C GLN A 19 -20.40 -36.90 -0.71
N TRP A 20 -20.68 -37.06 -2.00
CA TRP A 20 -20.38 -36.04 -3.01
C TRP A 20 -21.07 -34.71 -2.70
N LEU A 21 -22.37 -34.74 -2.38
CA LEU A 21 -23.11 -33.53 -2.02
C LEU A 21 -22.55 -32.87 -0.75
N ALA A 22 -22.17 -33.65 0.26
CA ALA A 22 -21.55 -33.11 1.47
C ALA A 22 -20.21 -32.42 1.18
N VAL A 23 -19.34 -33.04 0.38
CA VAL A 23 -18.04 -32.45 -0.01
C VAL A 23 -18.24 -31.19 -0.87
N VAL A 24 -19.16 -31.21 -1.83
CA VAL A 24 -19.48 -30.02 -2.64
C VAL A 24 -20.02 -28.89 -1.77
N GLY A 25 -20.93 -29.19 -0.83
CA GLY A 25 -21.44 -28.21 0.14
C GLY A 25 -20.32 -27.63 1.01
N LEU A 26 -19.39 -28.47 1.48
CA LEU A 26 -18.22 -28.03 2.23
C LEU A 26 -17.34 -27.07 1.42
N LEU A 27 -17.04 -27.41 0.17
CA LEU A 27 -16.22 -26.56 -0.70
C LEU A 27 -16.94 -25.26 -1.08
N ALA A 28 -18.27 -25.29 -1.23
CA ALA A 28 -19.07 -24.09 -1.44
C ALA A 28 -19.00 -23.15 -0.23
N VAL A 29 -19.11 -23.68 0.99
CA VAL A 29 -18.93 -22.89 2.23
C VAL A 29 -17.50 -22.36 2.33
N ALA A 30 -16.49 -23.20 2.09
CA ALA A 30 -15.08 -22.80 2.14
C ALA A 30 -14.77 -21.67 1.13
N LEU A 31 -15.33 -21.76 -0.08
CA LEU A 31 -15.21 -20.75 -1.11
C LEU A 31 -15.94 -19.47 -0.71
N ALA A 32 -17.20 -19.56 -0.27
CA ALA A 32 -18.01 -18.42 0.15
C ALA A 32 -17.28 -17.59 1.21
N LEU A 33 -16.74 -18.24 2.24
CA LEU A 33 -15.92 -17.57 3.26
C LEU A 33 -14.65 -16.93 2.66
N ARG A 34 -14.00 -17.55 1.69
CA ARG A 34 -12.77 -16.98 1.10
C ARG A 34 -13.04 -15.83 0.14
N VAL A 35 -14.18 -15.80 -0.55
CA VAL A 35 -14.52 -14.75 -1.53
C VAL A 35 -15.32 -13.58 -0.97
N ALA A 36 -15.95 -13.75 0.20
CA ALA A 36 -16.77 -12.69 0.80
C ALA A 36 -15.96 -11.41 1.05
N TRP A 37 -16.44 -10.26 0.60
CA TRP A 37 -15.80 -8.95 0.81
C TRP A 37 -14.33 -8.86 0.36
N LEU A 38 -13.93 -9.58 -0.70
CA LEU A 38 -12.56 -9.49 -1.24
C LEU A 38 -12.17 -8.09 -1.73
N TRP A 39 -13.15 -7.23 -2.03
CA TRP A 39 -12.94 -5.84 -2.47
C TRP A 39 -12.81 -4.83 -1.32
N GLU A 40 -13.19 -5.21 -0.10
CA GLU A 40 -13.19 -4.28 1.04
C GLU A 40 -11.82 -4.18 1.70
N THR A 41 -11.09 -5.29 1.81
CA THR A 41 -9.75 -5.27 2.41
C THR A 41 -8.72 -4.73 1.44
N GLU A 42 -8.06 -3.62 1.80
CA GLU A 42 -6.95 -3.08 1.02
C GLU A 42 -5.77 -4.05 0.94
N LEU A 43 -4.84 -3.78 0.01
CA LEU A 43 -3.56 -4.48 -0.02
C LEU A 43 -2.67 -3.93 1.09
N TRP A 44 -2.22 -4.78 2.00
CA TRP A 44 -1.17 -4.41 2.95
C TRP A 44 0.21 -4.46 2.27
N TRP A 45 1.24 -4.00 2.98
CA TRP A 45 2.59 -3.79 2.43
C TRP A 45 3.11 -4.97 1.60
N ASP A 46 3.10 -6.18 2.16
CA ASP A 46 3.63 -7.37 1.51
C ASP A 46 2.81 -7.79 0.26
N GLU A 47 1.51 -7.48 0.19
CA GLU A 47 0.67 -7.72 -0.99
C GLU A 47 0.99 -6.74 -2.12
N ILE A 48 1.28 -5.48 -1.78
CA ILE A 48 1.69 -4.46 -2.74
C ILE A 48 3.01 -4.87 -3.40
N LEU A 49 3.95 -5.44 -2.63
CA LEU A 49 5.18 -6.04 -3.17
C LEU A 49 4.87 -7.14 -4.19
N THR A 50 3.93 -8.04 -3.85
CA THR A 50 3.55 -9.14 -4.76
C THR A 50 3.02 -8.60 -6.07
N VAL A 51 2.04 -7.69 -6.04
CA VAL A 51 1.42 -7.18 -7.27
C VAL A 51 2.39 -6.31 -8.07
N HIS A 52 3.27 -5.56 -7.42
CA HIS A 52 4.26 -4.74 -8.12
C HIS A 52 5.25 -5.62 -8.89
N ARG A 53 5.75 -6.72 -8.30
CA ARG A 53 6.59 -7.71 -9.02
C ARG A 53 5.80 -8.47 -10.08
N ALA A 54 4.55 -8.83 -9.81
CA ALA A 54 3.69 -9.54 -10.76
C ALA A 54 3.36 -8.70 -12.01
N ARG A 55 3.51 -7.37 -11.97
CA ARG A 55 3.36 -6.50 -13.15
C ARG A 55 4.54 -6.52 -14.11
N LEU A 56 5.71 -6.99 -13.68
CA LEU A 56 6.89 -7.08 -14.53
C LEU A 56 6.67 -8.13 -15.64
N PRO A 57 7.32 -7.96 -16.81
CA PRO A 57 7.45 -9.06 -17.77
C PRO A 57 8.03 -10.30 -17.08
N LEU A 58 7.54 -11.51 -17.43
CA LEU A 58 7.89 -12.75 -16.71
C LEU A 58 9.41 -12.98 -16.58
N GLY A 59 10.20 -12.66 -17.60
CA GLY A 59 11.65 -12.78 -17.54
C GLY A 59 12.28 -11.87 -16.48
N ASP A 60 11.79 -10.63 -16.37
CA ASP A 60 12.29 -9.64 -15.40
C ASP A 60 11.77 -9.95 -13.99
N LEU A 61 10.54 -10.47 -13.87
CA LEU A 61 10.00 -11.02 -12.62
C LEU A 61 10.92 -12.09 -12.06
N TRP A 62 11.26 -13.10 -12.85
CA TRP A 62 12.12 -14.21 -12.42
C TRP A 62 13.54 -13.73 -12.10
N ARG A 63 14.10 -12.88 -12.97
CA ARG A 63 15.44 -12.30 -12.74
C ARG A 63 15.47 -11.53 -11.42
N SER A 64 14.50 -10.64 -11.19
CA SER A 64 14.44 -9.80 -9.99
C SER A 64 14.35 -10.61 -8.68
N LEU A 65 13.56 -11.70 -8.65
CA LEU A 65 13.45 -12.59 -7.49
C LEU A 65 14.71 -13.44 -7.29
N ASN A 66 15.36 -13.88 -8.36
CA ASN A 66 16.55 -14.74 -8.28
C ASN A 66 17.81 -13.98 -7.89
N THR A 67 17.94 -12.72 -8.30
CA THR A 67 19.12 -11.92 -7.96
C THR A 67 18.87 -11.01 -6.74
N GLN A 68 17.61 -10.90 -6.29
CA GLN A 68 17.19 -9.92 -5.29
C GLN A 68 17.59 -8.50 -5.72
N ALA A 69 17.38 -8.18 -7.01
CA ALA A 69 17.73 -6.88 -7.59
C ALA A 69 17.20 -5.72 -6.75
N ALA A 70 17.96 -4.62 -6.73
CA ALA A 70 17.55 -3.43 -6.02
C ALA A 70 16.14 -3.05 -6.49
N PHE A 71 15.23 -2.93 -5.53
CA PHE A 71 13.80 -2.87 -5.78
C PHE A 71 13.20 -1.73 -4.99
N GLU A 72 12.18 -1.09 -5.55
CA GLU A 72 11.58 0.15 -5.03
C GLU A 72 11.07 0.02 -3.60
N ALA A 73 10.77 -1.19 -3.13
CA ALA A 73 9.92 -1.39 -1.97
C ALA A 73 10.62 -2.19 -0.85
N SER A 74 11.24 -3.32 -1.17
CA SER A 74 12.15 -4.09 -0.30
C SER A 74 12.57 -5.38 -1.00
N ALA A 75 13.45 -6.18 -0.37
CA ALA A 75 13.69 -7.55 -0.79
C ALA A 75 12.43 -8.42 -0.57
N ASP A 76 11.90 -9.02 -1.63
CA ASP A 76 10.95 -10.14 -1.54
C ASP A 76 11.70 -11.42 -1.91
N THR A 77 11.84 -12.31 -0.94
CA THR A 77 12.60 -13.56 -1.05
C THR A 77 11.75 -14.76 -1.35
N SER A 78 10.57 -14.55 -1.90
CA SER A 78 9.75 -15.65 -2.36
C SER A 78 10.28 -16.22 -3.69
N PRO A 79 10.19 -17.53 -3.93
CA PRO A 79 10.40 -18.06 -5.28
C PRO A 79 9.23 -17.69 -6.22
N PRO A 80 9.42 -17.81 -7.55
CA PRO A 80 8.65 -17.04 -8.52
C PRO A 80 7.26 -17.58 -8.87
N LEU A 81 6.88 -18.79 -8.46
CA LEU A 81 5.63 -19.38 -8.95
C LEU A 81 4.40 -18.61 -8.48
N HIS A 82 4.35 -18.20 -7.21
CA HIS A 82 3.16 -17.51 -6.71
C HIS A 82 2.98 -16.13 -7.39
N HIS A 83 4.06 -15.36 -7.57
CA HIS A 83 4.02 -14.12 -8.37
C HIS A 83 3.62 -14.39 -9.83
N SER A 84 4.12 -15.47 -10.42
CA SER A 84 3.76 -15.84 -11.80
C SER A 84 2.28 -16.17 -11.93
N ILE A 85 1.68 -16.84 -10.94
CA ILE A 85 0.23 -17.09 -10.93
C ILE A 85 -0.54 -15.76 -10.83
N ILE A 86 -0.13 -14.87 -9.93
CA ILE A 86 -0.74 -13.54 -9.81
C ILE A 86 -0.63 -12.76 -11.13
N HIS A 87 0.53 -12.80 -11.81
CA HIS A 87 0.74 -12.17 -13.12
C HIS A 87 -0.33 -12.58 -14.14
N PHE A 88 -0.64 -13.88 -14.23
CA PHE A 88 -1.68 -14.36 -15.14
C PHE A 88 -3.09 -13.97 -14.71
N PHE A 89 -3.39 -13.92 -13.40
CA PHE A 89 -4.69 -13.44 -12.92
C PHE A 89 -4.90 -11.96 -13.20
N MET A 90 -3.83 -11.15 -13.21
CA MET A 90 -3.92 -9.73 -13.56
C MET A 90 -4.35 -9.49 -15.02
N LEU A 91 -4.27 -10.50 -15.91
CA LEU A 91 -4.85 -10.43 -17.25
C LEU A 91 -6.38 -10.31 -17.24
N LEU A 92 -7.05 -10.76 -16.15
CA LEU A 92 -8.49 -10.62 -15.96
C LEU A 92 -8.89 -9.22 -15.44
N GLY A 93 -7.93 -8.46 -14.90
CA GLY A 93 -8.15 -7.11 -14.38
C GLY A 93 -7.19 -6.72 -13.25
N ASN A 94 -6.86 -5.42 -13.19
CA ASN A 94 -5.96 -4.84 -12.21
C ASN A 94 -6.71 -4.26 -11.00
N HIS A 95 -7.45 -5.09 -10.28
CA HIS A 95 -8.16 -4.69 -9.07
C HIS A 95 -8.03 -5.75 -7.97
N GLU A 96 -8.14 -5.33 -6.71
CA GLU A 96 -7.83 -6.12 -5.51
C GLU A 96 -8.58 -7.45 -5.46
N ALA A 97 -9.88 -7.45 -5.79
CA ALA A 97 -10.67 -8.66 -5.79
C ALA A 97 -10.17 -9.72 -6.79
N THR A 98 -9.71 -9.31 -7.99
CA THR A 98 -9.21 -10.24 -9.01
C THR A 98 -7.91 -10.88 -8.58
N VAL A 99 -6.96 -10.10 -8.06
CA VAL A 99 -5.69 -10.66 -7.61
C VAL A 99 -5.89 -11.57 -6.39
N LYS A 100 -6.76 -11.19 -5.44
CA LYS A 100 -7.02 -12.00 -4.23
C LYS A 100 -7.84 -13.25 -4.52
N LEU A 101 -8.63 -13.25 -5.60
CA LEU A 101 -9.36 -14.42 -6.06
C LEU A 101 -8.43 -15.61 -6.34
N ALA A 102 -7.23 -15.35 -6.87
CA ALA A 102 -6.22 -16.40 -7.09
C ALA A 102 -5.92 -17.16 -5.79
N SER A 103 -5.53 -16.44 -4.74
CA SER A 103 -5.29 -17.02 -3.42
C SER A 103 -6.53 -17.71 -2.86
N ALA A 104 -7.72 -17.12 -3.02
CA ALA A 104 -8.97 -17.67 -2.49
C ALA A 104 -9.34 -19.02 -3.14
N LEU A 105 -9.07 -19.16 -4.44
CA LEU A 105 -9.28 -20.42 -5.18
C LEU A 105 -8.30 -21.49 -4.73
N PHE A 106 -7.00 -21.18 -4.62
CA PHE A 106 -5.99 -22.15 -4.16
C PHE A 106 -6.18 -22.52 -2.68
N GLY A 107 -6.59 -21.57 -1.84
CA GLY A 107 -6.95 -21.82 -0.45
C GLY A 107 -8.24 -22.62 -0.28
N THR A 108 -9.16 -22.57 -1.24
CA THR A 108 -10.31 -23.50 -1.29
C THR A 108 -9.88 -24.88 -1.80
N ALA A 109 -9.01 -24.93 -2.82
CA ALA A 109 -8.47 -26.17 -3.36
C ALA A 109 -7.63 -26.93 -2.33
N SER A 110 -6.95 -26.25 -1.40
CA SER A 110 -6.25 -26.91 -0.29
C SER A 110 -7.21 -27.63 0.65
N ILE A 111 -8.45 -27.15 0.84
CA ILE A 111 -9.49 -27.86 1.62
C ILE A 111 -9.89 -29.15 0.92
N ALA A 112 -10.06 -29.12 -0.41
CA ALA A 112 -10.32 -30.33 -1.19
C ALA A 112 -9.17 -31.34 -1.07
N MET A 113 -7.92 -30.86 -1.11
CA MET A 113 -6.76 -31.72 -0.93
C MET A 113 -6.60 -32.24 0.50
N ALA A 114 -6.97 -31.46 1.52
CA ALA A 114 -7.00 -31.92 2.91
C ALA A 114 -8.03 -33.05 3.11
N PHE A 115 -9.20 -32.92 2.48
CA PHE A 115 -10.19 -34.00 2.44
C PHE A 115 -9.61 -35.25 1.75
N ALA A 116 -8.95 -35.10 0.61
CA ALA A 116 -8.38 -36.22 -0.14
C ALA A 116 -7.28 -36.96 0.65
N VAL A 117 -6.35 -36.21 1.26
CA VAL A 117 -5.28 -36.76 2.12
C VAL A 117 -5.87 -37.43 3.35
N GLY A 118 -6.75 -36.74 4.10
CA GLY A 118 -7.35 -37.29 5.31
C GLY A 118 -8.21 -38.51 5.05
N SER A 119 -8.95 -38.53 3.93
CA SER A 119 -9.76 -39.68 3.51
C SER A 119 -8.90 -40.90 3.22
N ARG A 120 -7.75 -40.68 2.58
CA ARG A 120 -6.80 -41.74 2.22
C ARG A 120 -6.02 -42.24 3.44
N CYS A 121 -5.69 -41.37 4.39
CA CYS A 121 -4.93 -41.74 5.59
C CYS A 121 -5.80 -42.39 6.68
N PHE A 122 -7.01 -41.86 6.91
CA PHE A 122 -7.81 -42.17 8.11
C PHE A 122 -9.28 -42.53 7.81
N GLY A 123 -9.72 -42.44 6.56
CA GLY A 123 -11.09 -42.72 6.13
C GLY A 123 -11.93 -41.45 5.88
N ARG A 124 -13.03 -41.61 5.13
CA ARG A 124 -13.84 -40.49 4.59
C ARG A 124 -14.36 -39.52 5.64
N LEU A 125 -14.83 -40.05 6.79
CA LEU A 125 -15.35 -39.21 7.86
C LEU A 125 -14.22 -38.35 8.47
N ALA A 126 -13.07 -38.94 8.77
CA ALA A 126 -11.90 -38.22 9.28
C ALA A 126 -11.40 -37.15 8.29
N GLY A 127 -11.33 -37.50 7.00
CA GLY A 127 -10.98 -36.54 5.94
C GLY A 127 -11.96 -35.37 5.85
N PHE A 128 -13.27 -35.65 5.92
CA PHE A 128 -14.30 -34.62 5.86
C PHE A 128 -14.25 -33.69 7.07
N LEU A 129 -14.15 -34.25 8.29
CA LEU A 129 -14.11 -33.46 9.53
C LEU A 129 -12.83 -32.63 9.63
N GLY A 130 -11.68 -33.16 9.20
CA GLY A 130 -10.43 -32.40 9.16
C GLY A 130 -10.47 -31.25 8.15
N ALA A 131 -11.03 -31.50 6.95
CA ALA A 131 -11.25 -30.46 5.95
C ALA A 131 -12.26 -29.40 6.44
N ALA A 132 -13.33 -29.81 7.13
CA ALA A 132 -14.30 -28.89 7.71
C ALA A 132 -13.74 -28.02 8.82
N TYR A 133 -12.91 -28.59 9.69
CA TYR A 133 -12.19 -27.81 10.69
C TYR A 133 -11.32 -26.74 10.02
N LEU A 134 -10.44 -27.12 9.07
CA LEU A 134 -9.59 -26.17 8.33
C LEU A 134 -10.39 -25.14 7.51
N ALA A 135 -11.56 -25.52 6.98
CA ALA A 135 -12.41 -24.63 6.19
C ALA A 135 -12.94 -23.45 7.02
N LEU A 136 -13.20 -23.67 8.32
CA LEU A 136 -13.78 -22.70 9.25
C LEU A 136 -12.73 -21.86 10.01
N LEU A 137 -11.47 -22.31 10.07
CA LEU A 137 -10.42 -21.54 10.76
C LEU A 137 -10.19 -20.18 10.10
N GLN A 138 -10.38 -19.10 10.86
CA GLN A 138 -10.11 -17.73 10.41
C GLN A 138 -8.66 -17.56 9.97
N TYR A 139 -7.73 -18.23 10.65
CA TYR A 139 -6.33 -18.26 10.26
C TYR A 139 -6.15 -18.78 8.82
N HIS A 140 -6.68 -19.96 8.50
CA HIS A 140 -6.56 -20.51 7.15
C HIS A 140 -7.27 -19.61 6.13
N ILE A 141 -8.43 -19.03 6.47
CA ILE A 141 -9.15 -18.10 5.59
C ILE A 141 -8.33 -16.84 5.32
N ALA A 142 -7.71 -16.22 6.34
CA ALA A 142 -6.89 -15.02 6.21
C ALA A 142 -5.73 -15.25 5.23
N TYR A 143 -4.95 -16.32 5.44
CA TYR A 143 -3.84 -16.67 4.57
C TYR A 143 -4.26 -17.29 3.23
N SER A 144 -5.55 -17.59 3.04
CA SER A 144 -6.13 -17.91 1.73
C SER A 144 -6.59 -16.66 0.98
N ARG A 145 -6.66 -15.50 1.63
CA ARG A 145 -7.06 -14.22 1.01
C ARG A 145 -5.88 -13.30 0.76
N ASP A 146 -4.74 -13.60 1.39
CA ASP A 146 -3.48 -12.88 1.25
C ASP A 146 -2.81 -13.21 -0.10
N LEU A 147 -2.27 -12.22 -0.82
CA LEU A 147 -1.54 -12.40 -2.10
C LEU A 147 -0.13 -13.00 -1.92
N ARG A 148 0.14 -13.61 -0.78
CA ARG A 148 1.43 -14.23 -0.47
C ARG A 148 1.41 -15.71 -0.83
N TRP A 149 2.56 -16.37 -0.68
CA TRP A 149 2.78 -17.76 -1.07
C TRP A 149 1.92 -18.79 -0.32
N TYR A 150 1.24 -18.43 0.78
CA TYR A 150 0.59 -19.36 1.70
C TYR A 150 -0.46 -20.26 1.06
N ALA A 151 -1.45 -19.69 0.36
CA ALA A 151 -2.56 -20.47 -0.20
C ALA A 151 -2.08 -21.48 -1.25
N PHE A 152 -1.15 -21.05 -2.10
CA PHE A 152 -0.50 -21.89 -3.11
C PHE A 152 0.30 -23.02 -2.44
N PHE A 153 1.05 -22.69 -1.38
CA PHE A 153 1.82 -23.66 -0.62
C PHE A 153 0.94 -24.70 0.09
N PHE A 154 -0.16 -24.29 0.73
CA PHE A 154 -1.12 -25.23 1.33
C PHE A 154 -1.63 -26.24 0.29
N PHE A 155 -2.00 -25.76 -0.91
CA PHE A 155 -2.47 -26.63 -1.98
C PHE A 155 -1.37 -27.56 -2.49
N PHE A 156 -0.22 -27.03 -2.93
CA PHE A 156 0.84 -27.84 -3.54
C PHE A 156 1.51 -28.80 -2.54
N SER A 157 1.58 -28.44 -1.26
CA SER A 157 2.10 -29.34 -0.22
C SER A 157 1.18 -30.54 0.04
N LEU A 158 -0.14 -30.32 0.09
CA LEU A 158 -1.12 -31.41 0.21
C LEU A 158 -1.24 -32.21 -1.09
N ALA A 159 -1.12 -31.58 -2.27
CA ALA A 159 -1.09 -32.25 -3.56
C ALA A 159 0.16 -33.14 -3.70
N SER A 160 1.33 -32.64 -3.31
CA SER A 160 2.57 -33.44 -3.22
C SER A 160 2.38 -34.60 -2.27
N LEU A 161 1.87 -34.38 -1.06
CA LEU A 161 1.62 -35.45 -0.09
C LEU A 161 0.64 -36.49 -0.64
N TYR A 162 -0.49 -36.06 -1.22
CA TYR A 162 -1.47 -36.97 -1.80
C TYR A 162 -0.86 -37.81 -2.93
N ALA A 163 -0.15 -37.20 -3.88
CA ALA A 163 0.53 -37.92 -4.95
C ALA A 163 1.60 -38.89 -4.41
N PHE A 164 2.33 -38.50 -3.36
CA PHE A 164 3.30 -39.35 -2.68
C PHE A 164 2.63 -40.61 -2.10
N THR A 165 1.48 -40.49 -1.42
CA THR A 165 0.74 -41.66 -0.92
C THR A 165 0.28 -42.61 -2.03
N ARG A 166 0.18 -42.16 -3.28
CA ARG A 166 -0.09 -43.01 -4.44
C ARG A 166 1.18 -43.66 -4.99
N CYS A 167 2.31 -42.95 -4.91
CA CYS A 167 3.64 -43.45 -5.33
C CYS A 167 4.15 -44.62 -4.48
N VAL A 168 3.74 -44.69 -3.21
CA VAL A 168 4.10 -45.79 -2.29
C VAL A 168 3.52 -47.14 -2.76
N SER A 169 2.68 -47.18 -3.80
CA SER A 169 2.33 -48.42 -4.51
C SER A 169 3.27 -48.66 -5.71
N PRO A 170 3.96 -49.83 -5.81
CA PRO A 170 4.93 -50.08 -6.87
C PRO A 170 4.37 -49.89 -8.30
N GLY A 171 5.18 -49.27 -9.17
CA GLY A 171 4.93 -49.26 -10.62
C GLY A 171 4.08 -48.12 -11.18
N ARG A 172 3.63 -47.17 -10.35
CA ARG A 172 2.74 -46.07 -10.77
C ARG A 172 3.51 -44.83 -11.25
N ARG A 173 4.08 -44.92 -12.47
CA ARG A 173 4.88 -43.82 -13.07
C ARG A 173 4.12 -42.49 -13.20
N ARG A 174 2.82 -42.54 -13.49
CA ARG A 174 1.96 -41.34 -13.56
C ARG A 174 1.88 -40.61 -12.21
N ASP A 175 1.70 -41.36 -11.12
CA ASP A 175 1.62 -40.78 -9.78
C ASP A 175 2.98 -40.17 -9.38
N ALA A 176 4.10 -40.82 -9.77
CA ALA A 176 5.43 -40.27 -9.58
C ALA A 176 5.65 -38.96 -10.35
N ALA A 177 5.16 -38.86 -11.59
CA ALA A 177 5.21 -37.61 -12.35
C ALA A 177 4.38 -36.49 -11.70
N ILE A 178 3.16 -36.80 -11.24
CA ILE A 178 2.31 -35.84 -10.50
C ILE A 178 3.00 -35.40 -9.21
N TRP A 179 3.64 -36.33 -8.50
CA TRP A 179 4.41 -36.02 -7.29
C TRP A 179 5.58 -35.08 -7.59
N VAL A 180 6.34 -35.33 -8.66
CA VAL A 180 7.43 -34.44 -9.10
C VAL A 180 6.90 -33.05 -9.41
N LEU A 181 5.83 -32.94 -10.20
CA LEU A 181 5.26 -31.64 -10.58
C LEU A 181 4.71 -30.87 -9.38
N ALA A 182 3.96 -31.52 -8.48
CA ALA A 182 3.43 -30.89 -7.28
C ALA A 182 4.54 -30.49 -6.30
N SER A 183 5.58 -31.31 -6.17
CA SER A 183 6.75 -31.02 -5.33
C SER A 183 7.61 -29.89 -5.89
N ALA A 184 7.79 -29.84 -7.21
CA ALA A 184 8.43 -28.73 -7.89
C ALA A 184 7.62 -27.45 -7.68
N ALA A 185 6.30 -27.47 -7.93
CA ALA A 185 5.44 -26.33 -7.67
C ALA A 185 5.53 -25.85 -6.22
N MET A 186 5.51 -26.76 -5.25
CA MET A 186 5.71 -26.43 -3.83
C MET A 186 7.05 -25.72 -3.58
N LEU A 187 8.17 -26.25 -4.10
CA LEU A 187 9.50 -25.61 -4.00
C LEU A 187 9.54 -24.21 -4.63
N TYR A 188 8.87 -24.03 -5.77
CA TYR A 188 8.79 -22.73 -6.45
C TYR A 188 7.79 -21.75 -5.79
N THR A 189 6.97 -22.20 -4.83
CA THR A 189 6.13 -21.28 -4.02
C THR A 189 6.83 -20.79 -2.76
N SER A 190 7.61 -21.64 -2.07
CA SER A 190 8.28 -21.26 -0.84
C SER A 190 9.55 -22.08 -0.60
N TYR A 191 10.61 -21.41 -0.16
CA TYR A 191 11.85 -22.08 0.25
C TYR A 191 11.69 -22.97 1.51
N MET A 192 10.56 -22.88 2.23
CA MET A 192 10.22 -23.79 3.33
C MET A 192 9.76 -25.18 2.87
N ALA A 193 9.65 -25.42 1.57
CA ALA A 193 9.21 -26.68 0.98
C ALA A 193 10.17 -27.86 1.22
N ALA A 194 11.48 -27.61 1.29
CA ALA A 194 12.49 -28.67 1.32
C ALA A 194 12.35 -29.63 2.52
N PRO A 195 12.10 -29.16 3.76
CA PRO A 195 11.81 -30.05 4.89
C PRO A 195 10.60 -30.98 4.71
N PHE A 196 9.55 -30.57 3.98
CA PHE A 196 8.40 -31.44 3.71
C PHE A 196 8.78 -32.62 2.82
N LEU A 197 9.63 -32.37 1.82
CA LEU A 197 10.17 -33.40 0.94
C LEU A 197 11.15 -34.32 1.67
N ALA A 198 11.95 -33.78 2.59
CA ALA A 198 12.81 -34.58 3.47
C ALA A 198 11.97 -35.55 4.32
N GLY A 199 10.84 -35.09 4.88
CA GLY A 199 9.90 -35.95 5.61
C GLY A 199 9.36 -37.12 4.75
N GLN A 200 8.99 -36.84 3.49
CA GLN A 200 8.56 -37.87 2.54
C GLN A 200 9.71 -38.83 2.17
N ALA A 201 10.94 -38.32 1.98
CA ALA A 201 12.11 -39.12 1.67
C ALA A 201 12.49 -40.08 2.82
N VAL A 202 12.46 -39.59 4.07
CA VAL A 202 12.67 -40.43 5.28
C VAL A 202 11.60 -41.53 5.35
N PHE A 203 10.34 -41.20 5.07
CA PHE A 203 9.27 -42.20 5.02
C PHE A 203 9.51 -43.24 3.91
N ALA A 204 9.87 -42.81 2.70
CA ALA A 204 10.19 -43.71 1.58
C ALA A 204 11.35 -44.66 1.92
N ALA A 205 12.39 -44.16 2.59
CA ALA A 205 13.50 -44.99 3.07
C ALA A 205 13.04 -46.04 4.09
N GLY A 206 12.15 -45.66 5.02
CA GLY A 206 11.52 -46.59 5.95
C GLY A 206 10.72 -47.69 5.26
N VAL A 207 9.95 -47.35 4.22
CA VAL A 207 9.21 -48.31 3.38
C VAL A 207 10.18 -49.27 2.68
N LEU A 208 11.25 -48.77 2.09
CA LEU A 208 12.28 -49.59 1.43
C LEU A 208 12.90 -50.60 2.39
N VAL A 209 13.26 -50.17 3.60
CA VAL A 209 13.83 -51.05 4.65
C VAL A 209 12.81 -52.10 5.06
N CYS A 210 11.54 -51.74 5.27
CA CYS A 210 10.52 -52.71 5.65
C CYS A 210 10.23 -53.73 4.53
N TRP A 211 10.15 -53.32 3.26
CA TRP A 211 9.99 -54.26 2.14
C TRP A 211 11.21 -55.14 1.91
N HIS A 212 12.42 -54.59 2.10
CA HIS A 212 13.65 -55.38 2.00
C HIS A 212 13.69 -56.48 3.07
N ARG A 213 13.39 -56.12 4.34
CA ARG A 213 13.25 -57.08 5.45
C ARG A 213 12.09 -58.07 5.25
N ALA A 214 11.10 -57.71 4.43
CA ALA A 214 9.98 -58.57 4.08
C ALA A 214 10.27 -59.58 2.96
N GLY A 215 11.47 -59.57 2.37
CA GLY A 215 11.80 -60.40 1.20
C GLY A 215 11.22 -59.88 -0.12
N ARG A 216 10.59 -58.71 -0.16
CA ARG A 216 10.00 -58.09 -1.37
C ARG A 216 11.04 -57.33 -2.20
N ARG A 217 12.16 -57.97 -2.52
CA ARG A 217 13.31 -57.32 -3.17
C ARG A 217 12.96 -56.66 -4.51
N ALA A 218 12.14 -57.31 -5.34
CA ALA A 218 11.75 -56.77 -6.65
C ALA A 218 10.94 -55.46 -6.52
N ASP A 219 9.99 -55.41 -5.60
CA ASP A 219 9.18 -54.21 -5.33
C ASP A 219 10.03 -53.08 -4.72
N SER A 220 10.91 -53.40 -3.76
CA SER A 220 11.88 -52.46 -3.21
C SER A 220 12.75 -51.84 -4.30
N VAL A 221 13.31 -52.64 -5.21
CA VAL A 221 14.15 -52.14 -6.31
C VAL A 221 13.34 -51.29 -7.28
N ARG A 222 12.12 -51.71 -7.64
CA ARG A 222 11.25 -50.95 -8.55
C ARG A 222 10.84 -49.59 -7.96
N PHE A 223 10.50 -49.57 -6.68
CA PHE A 223 10.16 -48.33 -5.97
C PHE A 223 11.38 -47.43 -5.80
N ALA A 224 12.53 -47.98 -5.38
CA ALA A 224 13.78 -47.23 -5.28
C ALA A 224 14.18 -46.58 -6.61
N LYS A 225 14.12 -47.33 -7.73
CA LYS A 225 14.36 -46.78 -9.08
C LYS A 225 13.38 -45.66 -9.42
N THR A 226 12.09 -45.85 -9.13
CA THR A 226 11.06 -44.83 -9.39
C THR A 226 11.33 -43.56 -8.59
N MET A 227 11.64 -43.69 -7.29
CA MET A 227 11.95 -42.55 -6.42
C MET A 227 13.27 -41.88 -6.79
N ALA A 228 14.29 -42.64 -7.21
CA ALA A 228 15.56 -42.08 -7.69
C ALA A 228 15.38 -41.25 -8.96
N VAL A 229 14.62 -41.77 -9.94
CA VAL A 229 14.28 -41.02 -11.17
C VAL A 229 13.43 -39.78 -10.84
N ALA A 230 12.46 -39.92 -9.95
CA ALA A 230 11.62 -38.80 -9.53
C ALA A 230 12.43 -37.71 -8.80
N ALA A 231 13.34 -38.10 -7.90
CA ALA A 231 14.24 -37.18 -7.22
C ALA A 231 15.20 -36.48 -8.19
N ALA A 232 15.78 -37.21 -9.14
CA ALA A 232 16.63 -36.63 -10.18
C ALA A 232 15.85 -35.62 -11.05
N ALA A 233 14.63 -35.97 -11.48
CA ALA A 233 13.75 -35.06 -12.23
C ALA A 233 13.39 -33.81 -11.42
N LEU A 234 13.10 -33.96 -10.12
CA LEU A 234 12.81 -32.83 -9.24
C LEU A 234 14.01 -31.89 -9.09
N VAL A 235 15.22 -32.43 -8.90
CA VAL A 235 16.47 -31.65 -8.84
C VAL A 235 16.70 -30.90 -10.15
N LEU A 236 16.52 -31.57 -11.30
CA LEU A 236 16.66 -30.93 -12.61
C LEU A 236 15.66 -29.80 -12.81
N LEU A 237 14.39 -29.98 -12.41
CA LEU A 237 13.36 -28.94 -12.49
C LEU A 237 13.65 -27.75 -11.56
N TYR A 238 14.31 -27.98 -10.43
CA TYR A 238 14.61 -26.93 -9.45
C TYR A 238 15.95 -26.21 -9.73
N LEU A 239 16.81 -26.77 -10.58
CA LEU A 239 18.12 -26.21 -10.89
C LEU A 239 18.10 -24.72 -11.32
N PRO A 240 17.13 -24.24 -12.13
CA PRO A 240 17.04 -22.82 -12.48
C PRO A 240 16.77 -21.89 -11.28
N GLN A 241 16.17 -22.40 -10.20
CA GLN A 241 15.84 -21.63 -8.99
C GLN A 241 16.95 -21.68 -7.93
N LEU A 242 17.91 -22.60 -8.06
CA LEU A 242 19.00 -22.77 -7.11
C LEU A 242 19.81 -21.47 -6.87
N PRO A 243 20.15 -20.66 -7.89
CA PRO A 243 20.81 -19.37 -7.65
C PRO A 243 19.99 -18.44 -6.75
N GLY A 244 18.68 -18.34 -6.98
CA GLY A 244 17.77 -17.53 -6.17
C GLY A 244 17.70 -17.97 -4.71
N GLN A 245 17.71 -19.29 -4.47
CA GLN A 245 17.78 -19.82 -3.11
C GLN A 245 19.12 -19.48 -2.43
N LEU A 246 20.24 -19.62 -3.13
CA LEU A 246 21.56 -19.30 -2.59
C LEU A 246 21.69 -17.80 -2.26
N VAL A 247 21.25 -16.93 -3.16
CA VAL A 247 21.18 -15.48 -2.94
C VAL A 247 20.33 -15.17 -1.70
N THR A 248 19.13 -15.77 -1.60
CA THR A 248 18.21 -15.57 -0.46
C THR A 248 18.83 -16.04 0.86
N THR A 249 19.42 -17.24 0.88
CA THR A 249 20.08 -17.76 2.09
C THR A 249 21.20 -16.83 2.54
N ARG A 250 22.05 -16.36 1.62
CA ARG A 250 23.14 -15.43 1.96
C ARG A 250 22.65 -14.06 2.41
N ALA A 251 21.54 -13.56 1.86
CA ALA A 251 20.99 -12.27 2.24
C ALA A 251 20.35 -12.25 3.66
N PHE A 252 19.87 -13.40 4.16
CA PHE A 252 19.13 -13.47 5.43
C PHE A 252 19.81 -14.28 6.53
N TYR A 253 20.89 -15.00 6.22
CA TYR A 253 21.62 -15.80 7.20
C TYR A 253 22.34 -14.90 8.22
N ILE A 254 22.11 -15.14 9.51
CA ILE A 254 22.84 -14.49 10.61
C ILE A 254 23.31 -15.58 11.58
N PRO A 255 24.62 -15.79 11.74
CA PRO A 255 25.15 -16.77 12.68
C PRO A 255 24.60 -16.57 14.11
N GLY A 256 24.17 -17.66 14.76
CA GLY A 256 23.77 -17.66 16.16
C GLY A 256 22.37 -17.11 16.47
N ARG A 257 21.60 -16.64 15.48
CA ARG A 257 20.23 -16.15 15.68
C ARG A 257 19.19 -17.16 15.19
N ASN A 258 18.49 -17.80 16.12
CA ASN A 258 17.41 -18.73 15.83
C ASN A 258 16.05 -18.01 15.84
N PRO A 259 15.25 -18.08 14.76
CA PRO A 259 13.94 -17.46 14.70
C PRO A 259 12.90 -18.16 15.59
N ALA A 260 13.04 -19.47 15.84
CA ALA A 260 12.03 -20.29 16.47
C ALA A 260 12.26 -20.47 17.97
N SER A 261 11.18 -20.44 18.74
CA SER A 261 11.18 -20.70 20.18
C SER A 261 9.93 -21.53 20.56
N PRO A 262 9.95 -22.23 21.72
CA PRO A 262 8.75 -22.90 22.22
C PRO A 262 7.57 -21.94 22.41
N LEU A 263 7.83 -20.69 22.80
CA LEU A 263 6.81 -19.65 22.92
C LEU A 263 6.19 -19.32 21.56
N ALA A 264 7.00 -19.12 20.51
CA ALA A 264 6.50 -18.87 19.16
C ALA A 264 5.63 -20.03 18.62
N LEU A 265 5.94 -21.27 19.01
CA LEU A 265 5.14 -22.44 18.68
C LEU A 265 3.78 -22.43 19.41
N ALA A 266 3.78 -22.09 20.70
CA ALA A 266 2.54 -21.97 21.48
C ALA A 266 1.65 -20.83 20.94
N GLU A 267 2.24 -19.69 20.61
CA GLU A 267 1.56 -18.57 19.95
C GLU A 267 1.00 -18.97 18.58
N ALA A 268 1.73 -19.78 17.81
CA ALA A 268 1.25 -20.29 16.53
C ALA A 268 0.01 -21.17 16.71
N LEU A 269 0.05 -22.12 17.65
CA LEU A 269 -1.07 -23.00 17.96
C LEU A 269 -2.30 -22.21 18.45
N ALA A 270 -2.10 -21.22 19.33
CA ALA A 270 -3.16 -20.32 19.76
C ALA A 270 -3.78 -19.60 18.55
N LYS A 271 -2.97 -18.93 17.72
CA LYS A 271 -3.46 -18.22 16.52
C LYS A 271 -4.17 -19.12 15.51
N PHE A 272 -3.79 -20.40 15.41
CA PHE A 272 -4.51 -21.35 14.57
C PHE A 272 -5.91 -21.67 15.11
N ALA A 273 -6.06 -21.78 16.43
CA ALA A 273 -7.31 -22.15 17.09
C ALA A 273 -8.26 -20.95 17.32
N GLY A 274 -7.72 -19.74 17.49
CA GLY A 274 -8.49 -18.50 17.58
C GLY A 274 -7.62 -17.32 17.15
N PHE A 275 -7.84 -16.82 15.93
CA PHE A 275 -6.95 -15.81 15.33
C PHE A 275 -7.03 -14.43 16.02
N TRP A 276 -8.20 -14.11 16.59
CA TRP A 276 -8.51 -12.84 17.26
C TRP A 276 -9.21 -13.05 18.63
N ASP A 277 -9.17 -14.25 19.21
CA ASP A 277 -9.85 -14.57 20.46
C ASP A 277 -8.85 -14.73 21.61
N ASP A 278 -9.07 -14.04 22.73
CA ASP A 278 -8.17 -14.08 23.89
C ASP A 278 -8.11 -15.47 24.56
N ARG A 279 -9.12 -16.31 24.34
CA ARG A 279 -9.19 -17.69 24.84
C ARG A 279 -8.53 -18.68 23.88
N ALA A 280 -7.89 -18.21 22.81
CA ALA A 280 -7.27 -19.04 21.79
C ALA A 280 -6.35 -20.14 22.35
N GLY A 281 -5.62 -19.86 23.43
CA GLY A 281 -4.77 -20.84 24.10
C GLY A 281 -5.53 -22.07 24.62
N TYR A 282 -6.72 -21.88 25.19
CA TYR A 282 -7.57 -22.97 25.67
C TYR A 282 -8.05 -23.85 24.51
N PHE A 283 -8.61 -23.24 23.46
CA PHE A 283 -9.08 -23.98 22.29
C PHE A 283 -7.94 -24.69 21.55
N ALA A 284 -6.75 -24.09 21.51
CA ALA A 284 -5.55 -24.74 20.99
C ALA A 284 -5.18 -25.99 21.79
N ALA A 285 -5.20 -25.92 23.12
CA ALA A 285 -4.93 -27.08 23.97
C ALA A 285 -5.95 -28.21 23.73
N VAL A 286 -7.24 -27.89 23.62
CA VAL A 286 -8.29 -28.88 23.32
C VAL A 286 -8.11 -29.47 21.92
N ALA A 287 -7.86 -28.65 20.90
CA ALA A 287 -7.61 -29.12 19.54
C ALA A 287 -6.37 -30.03 19.46
N VAL A 288 -5.29 -29.69 20.15
CA VAL A 288 -4.09 -30.53 20.26
C VAL A 288 -4.42 -31.85 20.97
N ALA A 289 -5.18 -31.84 22.07
CA ALA A 289 -5.58 -33.06 22.76
C ALA A 289 -6.43 -33.99 21.88
N VAL A 290 -7.40 -33.44 21.15
CA VAL A 290 -8.22 -34.19 20.19
C VAL A 290 -7.37 -34.72 19.03
N GLY A 291 -6.41 -33.93 18.54
CA GLY A 291 -5.45 -34.36 17.51
C GLY A 291 -4.56 -35.52 18.00
N LEU A 292 -4.01 -35.43 19.21
CA LEU A 292 -3.23 -36.51 19.82
C LEU A 292 -4.07 -37.78 20.01
N TRP A 293 -5.33 -37.64 20.43
CA TRP A 293 -6.28 -38.76 20.48
C TRP A 293 -6.50 -39.39 19.10
N GLY A 294 -6.66 -38.57 18.05
CA GLY A 294 -6.72 -39.03 16.67
C GLY A 294 -5.48 -39.82 16.25
N CYS A 295 -4.29 -39.32 16.58
CA CYS A 295 -3.01 -39.97 16.32
C CYS A 295 -2.93 -41.36 17.01
N VAL A 296 -3.23 -41.43 18.31
CA VAL A 296 -3.19 -42.67 19.10
C VAL A 296 -4.23 -43.69 18.60
N THR A 297 -5.46 -43.24 18.33
CA THR A 297 -6.52 -44.14 17.85
C THR A 297 -6.24 -44.66 16.44
N ALA A 298 -5.74 -43.82 15.54
CA ALA A 298 -5.29 -44.24 14.21
C ALA A 298 -4.17 -45.28 14.29
N TRP A 299 -3.18 -45.08 15.16
CA TRP A 299 -2.11 -46.05 15.41
C TRP A 299 -2.66 -47.41 15.87
N ARG A 300 -3.61 -47.39 16.83
CA ARG A 300 -4.29 -48.60 17.34
C ARG A 300 -5.14 -49.29 16.28
N LYS A 301 -5.81 -48.53 15.41
CA LYS A 301 -6.59 -49.04 14.24
C LYS A 301 -5.71 -49.61 13.12
N GLY A 302 -4.39 -49.66 13.29
CA GLY A 302 -3.45 -50.20 12.31
C GLY A 302 -2.97 -49.19 11.25
N GLN A 303 -3.40 -47.93 11.34
CA GLN A 303 -3.04 -46.83 10.41
C GLN A 303 -1.70 -46.17 10.78
N GLY A 304 -0.83 -46.86 11.51
CA GLY A 304 0.46 -46.35 11.99
C GLY A 304 1.38 -45.78 10.88
N PRO A 305 1.46 -46.39 9.69
CA PRO A 305 2.20 -45.79 8.57
C PRO A 305 1.68 -44.41 8.15
N SER A 306 0.36 -44.20 8.11
CA SER A 306 -0.25 -42.90 7.80
C SER A 306 0.12 -41.86 8.88
N VAL A 307 0.06 -42.25 10.15
CA VAL A 307 0.48 -41.40 11.28
C VAL A 307 1.95 -41.01 11.15
N MET A 308 2.84 -41.97 10.88
CA MET A 308 4.28 -41.71 10.71
C MET A 308 4.56 -40.80 9.53
N LEU A 309 3.91 -41.03 8.38
CA LEU A 309 4.04 -40.16 7.21
C LEU A 309 3.66 -38.72 7.54
N LEU A 310 2.50 -38.50 8.18
CA LEU A 310 2.06 -37.16 8.53
C LEU A 310 2.98 -36.49 9.55
N LEU A 311 3.41 -37.21 10.59
CA LEU A 311 4.37 -36.69 11.57
C LEU A 311 5.71 -36.29 10.94
N LEU A 312 6.24 -37.11 10.01
CA LEU A 312 7.46 -36.78 9.27
C LEU A 312 7.24 -35.60 8.32
N TRP A 313 6.13 -35.56 7.59
CA TRP A 313 5.84 -34.52 6.61
C TRP A 313 5.54 -33.15 7.26
N GLY A 314 4.73 -33.10 8.31
CA GLY A 314 4.32 -31.87 8.98
C GLY A 314 5.20 -31.48 10.17
N GLY A 315 5.83 -32.45 10.85
CA GLY A 315 6.68 -32.22 12.02
C GLY A 315 8.12 -31.86 11.68
N LEU A 316 8.73 -32.47 10.66
CA LEU A 316 10.11 -32.18 10.27
C LEU A 316 10.32 -30.71 9.86
N PRO A 317 9.41 -30.04 9.13
CA PRO A 317 9.50 -28.59 8.89
C PRO A 317 9.54 -27.77 10.18
N THR A 318 8.73 -28.14 11.18
CA THR A 318 8.75 -27.48 12.50
C THR A 318 10.09 -27.68 13.19
N CYS A 319 10.65 -28.89 13.18
CA CYS A 319 12.00 -29.15 13.71
C CYS A 319 13.08 -28.37 12.95
N ALA A 320 12.99 -28.31 11.62
CA ALA A 320 13.94 -27.58 10.79
C ALA A 320 13.94 -26.08 11.08
N ALA A 321 12.79 -25.50 11.43
CA ALA A 321 12.71 -24.09 11.84
C ALA A 321 13.58 -23.77 13.07
N PHE A 322 13.82 -24.75 13.96
CA PHE A 322 14.74 -24.62 15.10
C PHE A 322 16.22 -24.84 14.74
N LEU A 323 16.55 -25.20 13.50
CA LEU A 323 17.93 -25.44 13.07
C LEU A 323 18.45 -24.35 12.12
N VAL A 324 17.57 -23.49 11.63
CA VAL A 324 17.91 -22.46 10.64
C VAL A 324 18.21 -21.15 11.34
N ASN A 325 19.36 -20.54 11.00
CA ASN A 325 19.76 -19.25 11.55
C ASN A 325 19.44 -18.11 10.57
N VAL A 326 18.49 -17.24 10.90
CA VAL A 326 18.04 -16.15 10.02
C VAL A 326 17.68 -14.87 10.77
N ASN A 327 17.71 -13.74 10.06
CA ASN A 327 17.33 -12.42 10.55
C ASN A 327 15.82 -12.19 10.69
N ALA A 328 15.08 -13.12 11.30
CA ALA A 328 13.64 -13.01 11.49
C ALA A 328 13.20 -13.63 12.82
N GLN A 329 12.03 -13.25 13.32
CA GLN A 329 11.35 -13.98 14.39
C GLN A 329 10.31 -14.92 13.78
N ALA A 330 10.22 -16.15 14.27
CA ALA A 330 9.23 -17.10 13.79
C ALA A 330 7.84 -16.65 14.21
N GLN A 331 6.98 -16.41 13.22
CA GLN A 331 5.56 -16.15 13.41
C GLN A 331 4.77 -17.41 13.03
N ALA A 332 3.50 -17.48 13.45
CA ALA A 332 2.58 -18.56 13.12
C ALA A 332 2.59 -18.99 11.63
N LYS A 333 2.78 -18.01 10.74
CA LYS A 333 2.77 -18.18 9.27
C LYS A 333 3.92 -19.03 8.73
N TYR A 334 4.96 -19.24 9.52
CA TYR A 334 6.10 -20.12 9.19
C TYR A 334 5.92 -21.56 9.69
N PHE A 335 4.78 -21.89 10.31
CA PHE A 335 4.43 -23.25 10.73
C PHE A 335 3.25 -23.86 9.93
N PRO A 336 3.21 -23.76 8.58
CA PRO A 336 2.08 -24.26 7.80
C PRO A 336 1.92 -25.79 7.91
N GLY A 337 3.03 -26.52 8.10
CA GLY A 337 3.01 -27.97 8.29
C GLY A 337 2.28 -28.37 9.57
N LEU A 338 2.49 -27.62 10.65
CA LEU A 338 1.82 -27.85 11.94
C LEU A 338 0.31 -27.58 11.85
N LEU A 339 -0.11 -26.51 11.17
CA LEU A 339 -1.52 -26.20 10.94
C LEU A 339 -2.24 -27.36 10.22
N LEU A 340 -1.66 -27.83 9.11
CA LEU A 340 -2.24 -28.89 8.31
C LEU A 340 -2.23 -30.24 9.05
N LEU A 341 -1.13 -30.52 9.78
CA LEU A 341 -1.01 -31.70 10.63
C LEU A 341 -2.10 -31.73 11.71
N LEU A 342 -2.28 -30.61 12.41
CA LEU A 342 -3.28 -30.45 13.45
C LEU A 342 -4.68 -30.69 12.88
N GLY A 343 -5.02 -30.07 11.74
CA GLY A 343 -6.33 -30.27 11.10
C GLY A 343 -6.62 -31.71 10.70
N LEU A 344 -5.64 -32.42 10.13
CA LEU A 344 -5.79 -33.82 9.73
C LEU A 344 -5.97 -34.75 10.95
N PHE A 345 -5.22 -34.53 12.03
CA PHE A 345 -5.34 -35.32 13.25
C PHE A 345 -6.58 -34.98 14.08
N VAL A 346 -7.00 -33.71 14.12
CA VAL A 346 -8.29 -33.31 14.72
C VAL A 346 -9.43 -34.02 14.00
N GLY A 347 -9.40 -34.07 12.67
CA GLY A 347 -10.36 -34.84 11.88
C GLY A 347 -10.42 -36.32 12.25
N ALA A 348 -9.24 -36.96 12.40
CA ALA A 348 -9.15 -38.35 12.86
C ALA A 348 -9.68 -38.56 14.29
N GLY A 349 -9.37 -37.64 15.21
CA GLY A 349 -9.83 -37.69 16.60
C GLY A 349 -11.34 -37.53 16.71
N LEU A 350 -11.92 -36.53 16.04
CA LEU A 350 -13.36 -36.31 15.99
C LEU A 350 -14.09 -37.49 15.33
N ALA A 351 -13.55 -38.06 14.25
CA ALA A 351 -14.13 -39.24 13.63
C ALA A 351 -14.14 -40.44 14.58
N ALA A 352 -13.06 -40.67 15.33
CA ALA A 352 -13.01 -41.75 16.31
C ALA A 352 -14.05 -41.58 17.42
N LEU A 353 -14.21 -40.35 17.93
CA LEU A 353 -15.22 -40.03 18.95
C LEU A 353 -16.64 -40.20 18.39
N ALA A 354 -16.90 -39.67 17.19
CA ALA A 354 -18.22 -39.70 16.56
C ALA A 354 -18.65 -41.11 16.13
N GLU A 355 -17.74 -41.93 15.61
CA GLU A 355 -18.01 -43.35 15.33
C GLU A 355 -18.36 -44.12 16.60
N THR A 356 -17.70 -43.81 17.72
CA THR A 356 -17.98 -44.46 19.01
C THR A 356 -19.37 -44.06 19.51
N ALA A 357 -19.71 -42.77 19.47
CA ALA A 357 -21.04 -42.28 19.81
C ALA A 357 -22.14 -42.86 18.90
N ALA A 358 -21.89 -42.92 17.59
CA ALA A 358 -22.85 -43.46 16.63
C ALA A 358 -23.08 -44.96 16.80
N ARG A 359 -22.07 -45.75 17.19
CA ARG A 359 -22.25 -47.18 17.52
C ARG A 359 -23.17 -47.38 18.71
N LEU A 360 -23.08 -46.53 19.73
CA LEU A 360 -23.97 -46.56 20.89
C LEU A 360 -25.41 -46.18 20.53
N ALA A 361 -25.60 -45.41 19.45
CA ALA A 361 -26.91 -44.94 18.97
C ALA A 361 -27.46 -45.70 17.74
N GLY A 362 -26.98 -46.92 17.46
CA GLY A 362 -27.54 -47.77 16.39
C GLY A 362 -26.89 -47.64 14.99
N GLY A 363 -25.70 -47.05 14.89
CA GLY A 363 -24.76 -47.32 13.78
C GLY A 363 -24.97 -46.59 12.45
N ARG A 364 -25.58 -45.40 12.42
CA ARG A 364 -25.81 -44.64 11.18
C ARG A 364 -24.65 -43.68 10.87
N PHE A 365 -24.11 -43.73 9.65
CA PHE A 365 -23.07 -42.80 9.16
C PHE A 365 -23.43 -41.33 9.34
N TRP A 366 -24.67 -40.94 9.07
CA TRP A 366 -25.14 -39.56 9.22
C TRP A 366 -25.18 -39.09 10.68
N LEU A 367 -25.39 -39.99 11.65
CA LEU A 367 -25.27 -39.66 13.08
C LEU A 367 -23.82 -39.39 13.45
N ALA A 368 -22.87 -40.22 12.96
CA ALA A 368 -21.44 -39.98 13.15
C ALA A 368 -21.01 -38.66 12.48
N LEU A 369 -21.52 -38.36 11.29
CA LEU A 369 -21.23 -37.09 10.62
C LEU A 369 -21.75 -35.88 11.41
N ALA A 370 -23.00 -35.94 11.89
CA ALA A 370 -23.59 -34.87 12.68
C ALA A 370 -22.84 -34.65 14.01
N ALA A 371 -22.52 -35.72 14.73
CA ALA A 371 -21.74 -35.64 15.97
C ALA A 371 -20.33 -35.09 15.72
N GLY A 372 -19.69 -35.53 14.64
CA GLY A 372 -18.39 -35.02 14.22
C GLY A 372 -18.42 -33.54 13.88
N LEU A 373 -19.44 -33.10 13.13
CA LEU A 373 -19.64 -31.69 12.79
C LEU A 373 -19.93 -30.82 14.01
N ALA A 374 -20.70 -31.32 14.99
CA ALA A 374 -20.89 -30.63 16.26
C ALA A 374 -19.55 -30.45 17.00
N GLY A 375 -18.68 -31.46 16.99
CA GLY A 375 -17.31 -31.35 17.50
C GLY A 375 -16.45 -30.35 16.74
N VAL A 376 -16.57 -30.30 15.40
CA VAL A 376 -15.90 -29.27 14.59
C VAL A 376 -16.37 -27.87 14.98
N LEU A 377 -17.68 -27.63 15.10
CA LEU A 377 -18.23 -26.34 15.49
C LEU A 377 -17.80 -25.92 16.91
N ALA A 378 -17.74 -26.86 17.86
CA ALA A 378 -17.27 -26.58 19.20
C ALA A 378 -15.79 -26.17 19.24
N LEU A 379 -14.92 -26.87 18.49
CA LEU A 379 -13.50 -26.52 18.41
C LEU A 379 -13.24 -25.26 17.59
N ALA A 380 -14.04 -25.03 16.54
CA ALA A 380 -13.93 -23.86 15.67
C ALA A 380 -14.67 -22.64 16.22
N TRP A 381 -15.36 -22.75 17.37
CA TRP A 381 -16.17 -21.67 17.95
C TRP A 381 -15.50 -20.29 17.96
N PRO A 382 -14.22 -20.15 18.36
CA PRO A 382 -13.53 -18.85 18.34
C PRO A 382 -13.38 -18.22 16.96
N ASN A 383 -13.61 -19.00 15.89
CA ASN A 383 -13.44 -18.59 14.50
C ASN A 383 -14.78 -18.29 13.81
N LEU A 384 -15.92 -18.50 14.49
CA LEU A 384 -17.25 -18.36 13.86
C LEU A 384 -17.74 -16.91 13.81
N ASP A 385 -17.09 -15.98 14.53
CA ASP A 385 -17.36 -14.54 14.40
C ASP A 385 -16.68 -13.96 13.14
N TYR A 386 -17.26 -14.29 11.99
CA TYR A 386 -16.81 -13.75 10.72
C TYR A 386 -17.09 -12.25 10.56
N GLY A 387 -18.03 -11.71 11.34
CA GLY A 387 -18.35 -10.29 11.33
C GLY A 387 -17.18 -9.43 11.78
N LYS A 388 -16.53 -9.78 12.90
CA LYS A 388 -15.29 -9.12 13.35
C LYS A 388 -14.12 -9.42 12.41
N PHE A 389 -14.03 -10.64 11.90
CA PHE A 389 -12.94 -11.06 10.99
C PHE A 389 -12.86 -10.29 9.68
N TYR A 390 -13.98 -10.06 8.98
CA TYR A 390 -13.99 -9.31 7.70
C TYR A 390 -14.01 -7.79 7.89
N ARG A 391 -14.06 -7.31 9.13
CA ARG A 391 -14.04 -5.88 9.48
C ARG A 391 -12.74 -5.48 10.18
N PRO A 392 -11.54 -5.75 9.62
CA PRO A 392 -10.34 -5.14 10.16
C PRO A 392 -10.44 -3.61 10.03
N PRO A 393 -9.71 -2.84 10.84
CA PRO A 393 -9.68 -1.38 10.72
C PRO A 393 -9.46 -0.96 9.25
N GLN A 394 -10.33 -0.06 8.82
CA GLN A 394 -10.50 0.41 7.44
C GLN A 394 -9.26 1.16 6.91
N PRO A 395 -9.14 1.27 5.58
CA PRO A 395 -7.87 1.35 4.87
C PRO A 395 -7.12 2.66 5.03
N THR A 396 -5.81 2.55 5.21
CA THR A 396 -4.88 3.66 5.36
C THR A 396 -4.46 4.20 3.99
N THR A 397 -4.22 3.34 3.02
CA THR A 397 -3.61 3.72 1.73
C THR A 397 -4.62 4.26 0.72
N LYS A 398 -5.87 3.77 0.73
CA LYS A 398 -6.94 4.31 -0.13
C LYS A 398 -7.23 5.78 0.16
N GLN A 399 -7.13 6.21 1.42
CA GLN A 399 -7.27 7.62 1.80
C GLN A 399 -6.19 8.51 1.18
N TRP A 400 -4.97 8.00 0.97
CA TRP A 400 -3.92 8.75 0.26
C TRP A 400 -4.33 8.96 -1.19
N ALA A 401 -4.77 7.90 -1.86
CA ALA A 401 -5.21 7.97 -3.25
C ALA A 401 -6.42 8.91 -3.42
N GLU A 402 -7.40 8.88 -2.49
CA GLU A 402 -8.53 9.82 -2.45
C GLU A 402 -8.04 11.27 -2.29
N TYR A 403 -7.15 11.53 -1.33
CA TYR A 403 -6.60 12.87 -1.12
C TYR A 403 -5.80 13.39 -2.33
N LEU A 404 -5.02 12.54 -2.97
CA LEU A 404 -4.22 12.87 -4.15
C LEU A 404 -5.06 13.02 -5.42
N ARG A 405 -6.21 12.32 -5.52
CA ARG A 405 -7.21 12.53 -6.57
C ARG A 405 -8.11 13.72 -6.29
N SER A 406 -8.05 14.28 -5.08
CA SER A 406 -8.80 15.48 -4.78
C SER A 406 -8.37 16.58 -5.75
N PRO A 407 -9.29 17.44 -6.16
CA PRO A 407 -9.06 18.21 -7.38
C PRO A 407 -7.98 19.28 -7.28
N ASP A 408 -7.75 19.84 -6.08
CA ASP A 408 -6.63 20.76 -5.81
C ASP A 408 -5.27 20.09 -6.00
N ASN A 409 -5.24 18.77 -5.86
CA ASN A 409 -4.04 17.94 -5.89
C ASN A 409 -3.92 17.18 -7.22
N ARG A 410 -5.03 17.05 -7.96
CA ARG A 410 -5.09 16.28 -9.19
C ARG A 410 -4.16 16.89 -10.23
N GLY A 411 -3.19 16.08 -10.68
CA GLY A 411 -2.20 16.50 -11.67
C GLY A 411 -1.00 17.25 -11.10
N LEU A 412 -0.98 17.57 -9.80
CA LEU A 412 0.24 18.04 -9.16
C LEU A 412 1.25 16.89 -9.10
N PRO A 413 2.48 17.09 -9.61
CA PRO A 413 3.52 16.10 -9.46
C PRO A 413 3.87 15.87 -7.98
N LEU A 414 4.28 14.65 -7.66
CA LEU A 414 4.62 14.21 -6.32
C LEU A 414 6.13 14.17 -6.11
N VAL A 415 6.52 14.56 -4.90
CA VAL A 415 7.85 14.39 -4.31
C VAL A 415 7.68 13.60 -3.02
N LEU A 416 8.51 12.59 -2.80
CA LEU A 416 8.46 11.78 -1.59
C LEU A 416 9.62 12.15 -0.66
N GLU A 417 9.39 12.07 0.65
CA GLU A 417 10.48 12.11 1.64
C GLU A 417 11.49 10.97 1.39
N ARG A 418 10.96 9.80 1.05
CA ARG A 418 11.71 8.60 0.67
C ARG A 418 11.22 8.12 -0.67
N ASN A 419 12.13 7.96 -1.62
CA ASN A 419 11.78 7.53 -2.98
C ASN A 419 11.31 6.06 -3.03
N ARG A 420 11.60 5.32 -1.97
CA ARG A 420 11.28 3.92 -1.80
C ARG A 420 9.93 3.74 -1.11
N GLN A 421 9.34 2.57 -1.30
CA GLN A 421 8.13 2.05 -0.67
C GLN A 421 6.80 2.63 -1.16
N ARG A 422 6.56 3.92 -0.90
CA ARG A 422 5.25 4.55 -1.15
C ARG A 422 4.89 4.65 -2.63
N LYS A 423 5.90 4.72 -3.50
CA LYS A 423 5.73 4.70 -4.95
C LYS A 423 4.97 3.46 -5.42
N ALA A 424 5.33 2.26 -4.96
CA ALA A 424 4.66 1.02 -5.36
C ALA A 424 3.16 1.02 -4.99
N ILE A 425 2.82 1.60 -3.83
CA ILE A 425 1.44 1.79 -3.37
C ILE A 425 0.68 2.73 -4.32
N LEU A 426 1.27 3.91 -4.57
CA LEU A 426 0.64 4.93 -5.40
C LEU A 426 0.49 4.46 -6.85
N ASP A 427 1.52 3.83 -7.43
CA ASP A 427 1.46 3.27 -8.77
C ASP A 427 0.44 2.12 -8.89
N TRP A 428 0.16 1.37 -7.82
CA TRP A 428 -0.95 0.42 -7.80
C TRP A 428 -2.29 1.13 -7.99
N TYR A 429 -2.60 2.10 -7.13
CA TYR A 429 -3.89 2.80 -7.15
C TYR A 429 -4.05 3.75 -8.34
N PHE A 430 -2.99 4.40 -8.82
CA PHE A 430 -3.01 5.31 -9.96
C PHE A 430 -2.75 4.62 -11.31
N GLY A 431 -2.56 3.29 -11.34
CA GLY A 431 -2.35 2.53 -12.58
C GLY A 431 -1.06 2.93 -13.31
N ASN A 432 0.03 3.14 -12.57
CA ASN A 432 1.33 3.65 -13.06
C ASN A 432 1.27 5.03 -13.74
N LYS A 433 0.22 5.82 -13.47
CA LYS A 433 0.06 7.20 -13.99
C LYS A 433 0.32 8.28 -12.94
N THR A 434 0.96 7.91 -11.84
CA THR A 434 1.31 8.87 -10.79
C THR A 434 2.25 9.93 -11.39
N PRO A 435 1.91 11.22 -11.34
CA PRO A 435 2.79 12.26 -11.84
C PRO A 435 3.95 12.42 -10.85
N TRP A 436 5.14 11.95 -11.18
CA TRP A 436 6.34 12.12 -10.36
C TRP A 436 7.09 13.37 -10.83
N LEU A 437 7.43 14.31 -9.94
CA LEU A 437 8.18 15.51 -10.35
C LEU A 437 9.52 15.15 -10.98
N SER A 438 10.11 14.07 -10.48
CA SER A 438 11.41 13.55 -10.91
C SER A 438 11.38 12.66 -12.15
N ARG A 439 10.23 12.49 -12.81
CA ARG A 439 10.16 11.82 -14.12
C ARG A 439 10.04 12.86 -15.22
N SER A 440 11.03 12.91 -16.09
CA SER A 440 11.08 13.80 -17.25
C SER A 440 10.93 15.30 -16.94
N PHE A 441 11.53 15.75 -15.84
CA PHE A 441 11.55 17.16 -15.43
C PHE A 441 12.27 18.04 -16.46
N ARG A 442 11.80 19.29 -16.59
CA ARG A 442 12.38 20.34 -17.44
C ARG A 442 12.39 21.68 -16.70
N PRO A 443 13.32 22.59 -17.02
CA PRO A 443 13.33 23.96 -16.51
C PRO A 443 11.98 24.64 -16.70
N GLY A 444 11.52 25.31 -15.66
CA GLY A 444 10.22 25.98 -15.63
C GLY A 444 9.77 26.28 -14.21
N TYR A 445 8.49 26.62 -14.08
CA TYR A 445 7.80 26.71 -12.81
C TYR A 445 6.93 25.47 -12.57
N HIS A 446 7.11 24.83 -11.41
CA HIS A 446 6.40 23.62 -11.02
C HIS A 446 5.84 23.77 -9.61
N ARG A 447 4.54 23.47 -9.46
CA ARG A 447 3.91 23.21 -8.16
C ARG A 447 3.97 21.71 -7.92
N PHE A 448 4.20 21.28 -6.70
CA PHE A 448 4.21 19.87 -6.35
C PHE A 448 3.62 19.62 -4.96
N LEU A 449 3.30 18.36 -4.71
CA LEU A 449 2.95 17.88 -3.38
C LEU A 449 4.10 17.03 -2.84
N PHE A 450 4.56 17.40 -1.66
CA PHE A 450 5.50 16.61 -0.87
C PHE A 450 4.73 15.65 0.03
N MET A 451 5.13 14.38 0.04
CA MET A 451 4.56 13.35 0.91
C MET A 451 5.63 12.78 1.84
N GLY A 452 5.51 13.08 3.13
CA GLY A 452 6.44 12.68 4.18
C GLY A 452 5.79 11.90 5.31
N SER A 453 6.61 11.44 6.25
CA SER A 453 6.22 10.62 7.41
C SER A 453 6.27 11.40 8.72
N ARG A 454 6.72 12.65 8.65
CA ARG A 454 6.92 13.56 9.78
C ARG A 454 6.22 14.89 9.51
N PRO A 455 5.85 15.65 10.56
CA PRO A 455 5.32 17.00 10.39
C PRO A 455 6.37 17.99 9.87
N GLU A 456 7.63 17.76 10.22
CA GLU A 456 8.78 18.54 9.73
C GLU A 456 9.00 18.25 8.24
N THR A 457 9.06 19.31 7.44
CA THR A 457 9.20 19.25 5.99
C THR A 457 10.54 19.88 5.59
N PRO A 458 11.20 19.38 4.52
CA PRO A 458 12.39 20.03 3.97
C PRO A 458 12.07 21.49 3.62
N GLU A 459 12.99 22.40 3.92
CA GLU A 459 12.82 23.85 3.71
C GLU A 459 11.51 24.44 4.32
N ASN A 460 10.93 23.80 5.35
CA ASN A 460 9.71 24.22 6.04
C ASN A 460 8.48 24.40 5.11
N LEU A 461 8.31 23.53 4.11
CA LEU A 461 7.12 23.53 3.26
C LEU A 461 5.81 23.57 4.07
N PRO A 462 4.81 24.37 3.66
CA PRO A 462 3.52 24.47 4.35
C PRO A 462 2.77 23.12 4.28
N VAL A 463 2.50 22.57 5.46
CA VAL A 463 1.71 21.35 5.62
C VAL A 463 0.26 21.64 5.32
N VAL A 464 -0.30 20.92 4.35
CA VAL A 464 -1.69 21.07 3.89
C VAL A 464 -2.61 19.95 4.40
N LYS A 465 -2.05 18.77 4.73
CA LYS A 465 -2.83 17.65 5.29
C LYS A 465 -1.95 16.73 6.14
N VAL A 466 -2.51 16.24 7.24
CA VAL A 466 -1.94 15.15 8.04
C VAL A 466 -2.98 14.04 8.13
N LEU A 467 -2.59 12.81 7.78
CA LEU A 467 -3.38 11.60 7.93
C LEU A 467 -2.70 10.71 8.96
N ARG A 468 -3.38 10.43 10.07
CA ARG A 468 -2.88 9.56 11.15
C ARG A 468 -3.43 8.16 10.98
N GLN A 469 -2.57 7.16 11.07
CA GLN A 469 -2.88 5.76 10.82
C GLN A 469 -2.32 4.90 11.97
N PRO A 470 -2.81 3.66 12.18
CA PRO A 470 -2.36 2.82 13.30
C PRO A 470 -0.85 2.57 13.31
N SER A 471 -0.22 2.48 12.14
CA SER A 471 1.22 2.16 11.98
C SER A 471 2.09 3.31 11.50
N GLU A 472 1.50 4.38 10.95
CA GLU A 472 2.26 5.54 10.45
C GLU A 472 1.47 6.84 10.47
N THR A 473 2.15 7.98 10.35
CA THR A 473 1.52 9.27 10.06
C THR A 473 2.04 9.74 8.71
N VAL A 474 1.13 10.21 7.86
CA VAL A 474 1.47 10.75 6.55
C VAL A 474 1.17 12.23 6.52
N THR A 475 2.17 13.01 6.15
CA THR A 475 2.09 14.46 5.98
C THR A 475 2.13 14.79 4.50
N PHE A 476 1.19 15.59 4.04
CA PHE A 476 1.23 16.24 2.73
C PHE A 476 1.55 17.72 2.92
N ALA A 477 2.54 18.20 2.20
CA ALA A 477 2.90 19.61 2.14
C ALA A 477 2.90 20.08 0.69
N ARG A 478 2.65 21.37 0.48
CA ARG A 478 2.69 21.96 -0.87
C ARG A 478 4.02 22.68 -1.04
N GLY A 479 4.63 22.51 -2.21
CA GLY A 479 5.86 23.21 -2.54
C GLY A 479 5.88 23.71 -3.98
N GLU A 480 6.82 24.61 -4.22
CA GLU A 480 7.03 25.24 -5.52
C GLU A 480 8.51 25.23 -5.87
N VAL A 481 8.82 25.00 -7.14
CA VAL A 481 10.17 25.17 -7.70
C VAL A 481 10.08 26.06 -8.93
N LEU A 482 10.92 27.10 -8.94
CA LEU A 482 11.18 27.91 -10.12
C LEU A 482 12.63 27.66 -10.56
N SER A 483 12.82 27.27 -11.82
CA SER A 483 14.14 26.88 -12.32
C SER A 483 15.10 28.06 -12.49
N GLU A 484 16.31 27.85 -12.02
CA GLU A 484 17.49 28.72 -12.15
C GLU A 484 18.48 28.15 -13.18
N SER A 485 18.06 27.19 -14.01
CA SER A 485 18.89 26.61 -15.06
C SER A 485 18.88 27.47 -16.34
N PRO A 486 20.02 27.73 -17.01
CA PRO A 486 21.36 27.30 -16.65
C PRO A 486 21.91 28.06 -15.42
N VAL A 487 22.68 27.35 -14.60
CA VAL A 487 23.34 27.90 -13.40
C VAL A 487 24.49 28.80 -13.84
N ALA A 488 24.43 30.09 -13.52
CA ALA A 488 25.51 31.01 -13.82
C ALA A 488 26.70 30.78 -12.87
N LEU A 489 27.91 30.66 -13.45
CA LEU A 489 29.16 30.56 -12.68
C LEU A 489 29.72 31.97 -12.47
N TYR A 490 29.78 32.42 -11.22
CA TYR A 490 30.36 33.72 -10.90
C TYR A 490 31.76 33.51 -10.30
N PRO A 491 32.84 33.95 -10.99
CA PRO A 491 34.18 33.89 -10.43
C PRO A 491 34.30 34.86 -9.25
N ASP A 492 34.97 34.41 -8.20
CA ASP A 492 35.42 35.23 -7.08
C ASP A 492 36.58 36.16 -7.50
N THR A 493 37.12 36.90 -6.54
CA THR A 493 38.26 37.81 -6.79
C THR A 493 39.54 37.09 -7.25
N ALA A 494 39.63 35.78 -7.05
CA ALA A 494 40.74 34.94 -7.50
C ALA A 494 40.44 34.26 -8.85
N GLY A 495 39.31 34.58 -9.50
CA GLY A 495 38.91 33.97 -10.76
C GLY A 495 38.32 32.57 -10.62
N GLN A 496 37.94 32.15 -9.41
CA GLN A 496 37.41 30.81 -9.13
C GLN A 496 35.90 30.84 -8.91
N ALA A 497 35.16 29.92 -9.53
CA ALA A 497 33.74 29.70 -9.25
C ALA A 497 33.54 28.30 -8.68
N ARG A 498 32.63 28.19 -7.71
CA ARG A 498 32.27 26.91 -7.09
C ARG A 498 30.76 26.71 -7.09
N TYR A 499 30.35 25.52 -7.49
CA TYR A 499 28.99 25.01 -7.36
C TYR A 499 28.99 23.77 -6.48
N GLN A 500 27.97 23.62 -5.63
CA GLN A 500 27.79 22.46 -4.79
C GLN A 500 26.31 22.10 -4.69
N GLU A 501 26.03 20.80 -4.78
CA GLU A 501 24.73 20.18 -4.56
C GLU A 501 24.89 19.10 -3.49
N ASP A 502 24.07 19.13 -2.45
CA ASP A 502 24.06 18.18 -1.35
C ASP A 502 22.78 17.34 -1.26
N PHE A 503 21.79 17.62 -2.11
CA PHE A 503 20.52 16.90 -2.21
C PHE A 503 19.71 16.87 -0.89
N THR A 504 19.88 17.86 -0.03
CA THR A 504 19.11 17.97 1.23
C THR A 504 17.83 18.80 1.08
N GLY A 505 17.73 19.60 0.01
CA GLY A 505 16.60 20.47 -0.28
C GLY A 505 16.09 20.36 -1.72
N PHE A 506 15.48 21.42 -2.22
CA PHE A 506 14.88 21.48 -3.56
C PHE A 506 15.82 22.10 -4.63
N SER A 507 17.10 22.30 -4.30
CA SER A 507 18.15 22.82 -5.22
C SER A 507 18.30 21.98 -6.49
N LEU A 508 18.18 20.65 -6.38
CA LEU A 508 18.24 19.75 -7.54
C LEU A 508 17.33 20.21 -8.67
N TRP A 509 16.04 20.40 -8.39
CA TRP A 509 15.06 20.80 -9.42
C TRP A 509 15.22 22.26 -9.83
N ARG A 510 15.75 23.13 -8.95
CA ARG A 510 16.07 24.52 -9.33
C ARG A 510 17.18 24.56 -10.39
N HIS A 511 18.22 23.75 -10.23
CA HIS A 511 19.44 23.83 -11.03
C HIS A 511 19.49 22.86 -12.23
N ALA A 512 18.73 21.78 -12.21
CA ALA A 512 18.71 20.78 -13.29
C ALA A 512 18.19 21.37 -14.61
N ALA A 513 18.97 21.21 -15.67
CA ALA A 513 18.57 21.46 -17.05
C ALA A 513 17.72 20.32 -17.62
N PHE A 514 17.90 19.11 -17.07
CA PHE A 514 17.09 17.93 -17.34
C PHE A 514 17.22 17.00 -16.14
N LEU A 515 16.14 16.35 -15.75
CA LEU A 515 16.17 15.31 -14.72
C LEU A 515 15.16 14.21 -15.08
N ASP A 516 15.60 12.97 -14.99
CA ASP A 516 14.73 11.82 -15.19
C ASP A 516 15.12 10.66 -14.27
N ASN A 517 14.11 10.05 -13.65
CA ASN A 517 14.22 8.90 -12.76
C ASN A 517 15.22 9.05 -11.58
N LEU A 518 15.50 10.30 -11.16
CA LEU A 518 16.33 10.61 -9.98
C LEU A 518 15.63 11.63 -9.07
N ALA A 519 15.74 11.44 -7.76
CA ALA A 519 15.21 12.37 -6.77
C ALA A 519 16.06 12.33 -5.49
N PRO A 520 16.08 13.41 -4.70
CA PRO A 520 16.62 13.38 -3.35
C PRO A 520 15.83 12.40 -2.49
N ASP A 521 16.51 11.57 -1.72
CA ASP A 521 15.97 10.89 -0.56
C ASP A 521 16.31 11.76 0.67
N PHE A 522 15.31 12.52 1.13
CA PHE A 522 15.49 13.52 2.18
C PHE A 522 15.81 12.91 3.55
N SER A 523 15.40 11.66 3.77
CA SER A 523 15.78 10.92 4.99
C SER A 523 17.26 10.53 4.98
N ALA A 524 17.81 10.25 3.79
CA ALA A 524 19.18 9.77 3.63
C ALA A 524 20.19 10.89 3.27
N GLY A 525 19.72 12.05 2.80
CA GLY A 525 20.56 13.16 2.36
C GLY A 525 21.34 12.83 1.09
N THR A 526 20.69 12.18 0.13
CA THR A 526 21.34 11.64 -1.07
C THR A 526 20.43 11.70 -2.30
N LEU A 527 21.00 11.84 -3.50
CA LEU A 527 20.31 11.57 -4.76
C LEU A 527 20.22 10.05 -5.00
N ALA A 528 19.02 9.56 -5.26
CA ALA A 528 18.75 8.15 -5.50
C ALA A 528 17.84 7.94 -6.71
N LEU A 529 17.82 6.71 -7.22
CA LEU A 529 16.86 6.27 -8.23
C LEU A 529 15.43 6.31 -7.70
N VAL A 530 14.51 6.84 -8.51
CA VAL A 530 13.07 6.80 -8.21
C VAL A 530 12.49 5.44 -8.56
N GLY A 531 12.93 4.83 -9.67
CA GLY A 531 12.61 3.48 -10.10
C GLY A 531 13.85 2.70 -10.53
N PHE A 532 13.82 1.38 -10.35
CA PHE A 532 14.94 0.49 -10.69
C PHE A 532 14.77 -0.21 -12.04
N ASP A 533 13.73 0.14 -12.79
CA ASP A 533 13.40 -0.37 -14.11
C ASP A 533 14.23 0.27 -15.24
N ALA A 534 14.80 1.45 -15.00
CA ALA A 534 15.62 2.17 -15.95
C ALA A 534 16.76 2.94 -15.24
N PRO A 535 17.83 3.33 -15.96
CA PRO A 535 18.80 4.30 -15.47
C PRO A 535 18.12 5.64 -15.11
N GLY A 536 18.70 6.34 -14.14
CA GLY A 536 18.34 7.72 -13.82
C GLY A 536 19.44 8.66 -14.27
N GLN A 537 19.07 9.89 -14.63
CA GLN A 537 20.03 10.90 -15.05
C GLN A 537 19.61 12.31 -14.62
N VAL A 538 20.61 13.13 -14.29
CA VAL A 538 20.47 14.57 -14.09
C VAL A 538 21.51 15.28 -14.95
N VAL A 539 21.10 16.34 -15.63
CA VAL A 539 21.97 17.22 -16.39
C VAL A 539 21.96 18.60 -15.75
N TYR A 540 23.14 19.11 -15.45
CA TYR A 540 23.36 20.50 -15.08
C TYR A 540 23.92 21.25 -16.28
N ALA A 541 23.38 22.43 -16.55
CA ALA A 541 23.92 23.36 -17.53
C ALA A 541 24.52 24.55 -16.78
N PHE A 542 25.83 24.76 -16.93
CA PHE A 542 26.56 25.87 -16.33
C PHE A 542 26.83 26.93 -17.38
N ALA A 543 26.46 28.18 -17.12
CA ALA A 543 26.67 29.31 -18.01
C ALA A 543 27.88 30.13 -17.54
N ASN A 544 28.80 30.40 -18.46
CA ASN A 544 29.91 31.30 -18.22
C ASN A 544 29.43 32.76 -18.26
N PRO A 545 30.01 33.67 -17.46
CA PRO A 545 29.73 35.09 -17.59
C PRO A 545 30.03 35.59 -19.01
N THR A 546 29.29 36.60 -19.47
CA THR A 546 29.48 37.17 -20.81
C THR A 546 30.92 37.62 -21.02
N GLY A 547 31.61 37.05 -22.03
CA GLY A 547 33.01 37.36 -22.34
C GLY A 547 34.04 36.65 -21.45
N ALA A 548 33.62 35.87 -20.46
CA ALA A 548 34.51 35.04 -19.64
C ALA A 548 34.95 33.78 -20.40
N ARG A 549 36.20 33.38 -20.20
CA ARG A 549 36.74 32.12 -20.71
C ARG A 549 37.08 31.19 -19.55
N LEU A 550 36.42 30.04 -19.52
CA LEU A 550 36.68 28.96 -18.58
C LEU A 550 37.97 28.22 -18.98
N GLU A 551 38.95 28.16 -18.10
CA GLU A 551 40.27 27.55 -18.35
C GLU A 551 40.36 26.13 -17.80
N THR A 552 39.88 25.93 -16.57
CA THR A 552 39.85 24.61 -15.93
C THR A 552 38.49 24.39 -15.27
N ALA A 553 38.05 23.14 -15.25
CA ALA A 553 36.88 22.73 -14.52
C ALA A 553 37.11 21.32 -13.98
N THR A 554 36.77 21.11 -12.71
CA THR A 554 36.91 19.85 -12.00
C THR A 554 35.58 19.50 -11.35
N VAL A 555 35.08 18.30 -11.63
CA VAL A 555 33.85 17.78 -11.03
C VAL A 555 34.23 16.76 -9.96
N THR A 556 33.67 16.91 -8.76
CA THR A 556 33.82 15.95 -7.67
C THR A 556 32.47 15.32 -7.35
N LEU A 557 32.44 13.99 -7.26
CA LEU A 557 31.29 13.18 -6.92
C LEU A 557 31.56 12.42 -5.63
N ARG A 558 30.65 12.52 -4.67
CA ARG A 558 30.66 11.74 -3.44
C ARG A 558 29.53 10.73 -3.48
N ALA A 559 29.87 9.47 -3.63
CA ALA A 559 28.91 8.38 -3.83
C ALA A 559 28.88 7.44 -2.62
N ILE A 560 27.71 6.85 -2.37
CA ILE A 560 27.48 5.88 -1.29
C ILE A 560 27.00 4.57 -1.91
N LEU A 561 27.71 3.49 -1.62
CA LEU A 561 27.24 2.13 -1.87
C LEU A 561 26.34 1.70 -0.70
N ARG A 562 25.11 1.31 -1.01
CA ARG A 562 24.16 0.75 -0.03
C ARG A 562 23.85 -0.71 -0.32
N GLY A 563 23.83 -1.51 0.75
CA GLY A 563 23.44 -2.91 0.69
C GLY A 563 24.48 -3.79 -0.01
N GLY A 564 23.99 -4.85 -0.65
CA GLY A 564 24.80 -5.91 -1.24
C GLY A 564 24.67 -7.25 -0.51
N ILE A 565 24.98 -8.31 -1.23
CA ILE A 565 24.74 -9.69 -0.79
C ILE A 565 26.09 -10.41 -0.71
N ALA A 566 26.32 -11.12 0.40
CA ALA A 566 27.55 -11.86 0.66
C ALA A 566 28.01 -12.70 -0.54
N GLY A 567 29.26 -12.51 -0.97
CA GLY A 567 29.86 -13.29 -2.05
C GLY A 567 29.27 -13.05 -3.45
N TYR A 568 28.59 -11.92 -3.65
CA TYR A 568 28.20 -11.40 -4.97
C TYR A 568 28.75 -9.99 -5.15
N VAL A 569 29.18 -9.66 -6.37
CA VAL A 569 29.72 -8.35 -6.72
C VAL A 569 28.58 -7.44 -7.18
N PRO A 570 28.32 -6.30 -6.50
CA PRO A 570 27.42 -5.27 -6.99
C PRO A 570 27.82 -4.77 -8.38
N ASP A 571 26.83 -4.67 -9.27
CA ASP A 571 26.95 -4.19 -10.66
C ASP A 571 26.25 -2.84 -10.88
N ALA A 572 25.75 -2.20 -9.82
CA ALA A 572 25.31 -0.81 -9.87
C ALA A 572 26.50 0.11 -10.14
N ASP A 573 26.30 1.14 -10.97
CA ASP A 573 27.30 2.16 -11.27
C ASP A 573 26.71 3.58 -11.27
N ALA A 574 27.60 4.56 -11.08
CA ALA A 574 27.31 5.97 -11.30
C ALA A 574 28.37 6.56 -12.23
N SER A 575 27.97 7.16 -13.35
CA SER A 575 28.91 7.76 -14.31
C SER A 575 28.74 9.28 -14.42
N LEU A 576 29.86 9.98 -14.53
CA LEU A 576 29.94 11.40 -14.85
C LEU A 576 30.40 11.60 -16.28
N GLU A 577 29.70 12.47 -16.99
CA GLU A 577 29.96 12.82 -18.38
C GLU A 577 29.85 14.34 -18.55
N ALA A 578 30.58 14.89 -19.52
CA ALA A 578 30.52 16.31 -19.85
C ALA A 578 30.19 16.53 -21.34
N SER A 579 29.63 17.71 -21.63
CA SER A 579 29.33 18.12 -22.99
C SER A 579 29.45 19.63 -23.16
N ALA A 580 29.81 20.04 -24.37
CA ALA A 580 29.89 21.45 -24.79
C ALA A 580 28.57 21.95 -25.41
N ASP A 581 27.72 21.05 -25.92
CA ASP A 581 26.48 21.36 -26.64
C ASP A 581 25.23 20.73 -26.00
N GLY A 582 25.40 19.78 -25.08
CA GLY A 582 24.32 19.02 -24.45
C GLY A 582 23.84 17.83 -25.29
N GLU A 583 24.45 17.57 -26.44
CA GLU A 583 24.10 16.49 -27.37
C GLU A 583 25.17 15.40 -27.40
N ARG A 584 26.45 15.79 -27.49
CA ARG A 584 27.60 14.87 -27.54
C ARG A 584 28.27 14.79 -26.18
N TRP A 585 28.30 13.59 -25.60
CA TRP A 585 28.75 13.36 -24.23
C TRP A 585 30.10 12.65 -24.19
N GLU A 586 31.05 13.22 -23.46
CA GLU A 586 32.37 12.63 -23.19
C GLU A 586 32.42 12.09 -21.75
N PRO A 587 32.84 10.83 -21.53
CA PRO A 587 32.94 10.27 -20.18
C PRO A 587 34.08 10.90 -19.40
N LEU A 588 33.81 11.32 -18.16
CA LEU A 588 34.80 11.86 -17.23
C LEU A 588 35.33 10.79 -16.27
N THR A 589 34.43 10.10 -15.57
CA THR A 589 34.75 9.06 -14.58
C THR A 589 33.51 8.24 -14.23
N ALA A 590 33.71 7.10 -13.55
CA ALA A 590 32.63 6.27 -13.04
C ALA A 590 32.94 5.70 -11.67
N VAL A 591 31.93 5.65 -10.80
CA VAL A 591 31.94 4.94 -9.54
C VAL A 591 31.35 3.55 -9.77
N THR A 592 32.14 2.52 -9.53
CA THR A 592 31.73 1.12 -9.53
C THR A 592 32.09 0.49 -8.18
N TYR A 593 31.72 -0.77 -7.97
CA TYR A 593 32.14 -1.52 -6.78
C TYR A 593 33.66 -1.52 -6.56
N GLU A 594 34.46 -1.59 -7.64
CA GLU A 594 35.92 -1.53 -7.56
C GLU A 594 36.44 -0.21 -7.00
N THR A 595 35.75 0.90 -7.27
CA THR A 595 36.10 2.21 -6.71
C THR A 595 36.03 2.18 -5.19
N PHE A 596 34.98 1.58 -4.62
CA PHE A 596 34.83 1.44 -3.17
C PHE A 596 35.90 0.53 -2.57
N LEU A 597 36.23 -0.60 -3.22
CA LEU A 597 37.29 -1.51 -2.75
C LEU A 597 38.67 -0.84 -2.74
N LYS A 598 38.98 -0.01 -3.75
CA LYS A 598 40.26 0.71 -3.81
C LYS A 598 40.41 1.73 -2.68
N GLN A 599 39.32 2.41 -2.30
CA GLN A 599 39.32 3.40 -1.23
C GLN A 599 39.14 2.79 0.17
N HIS A 600 38.52 1.60 0.25
CA HIS A 600 38.29 0.85 1.49
C HIS A 600 38.75 -0.61 1.33
N PRO A 601 40.06 -0.88 1.34
CA PRO A 601 40.60 -2.24 1.18
C PRO A 601 40.12 -3.23 2.25
N ASP A 602 39.78 -2.74 3.44
CA ASP A 602 39.29 -3.53 4.58
C ASP A 602 37.80 -3.89 4.47
N MET A 603 37.11 -3.44 3.41
CA MET A 603 35.70 -3.72 3.19
C MET A 603 35.49 -5.23 3.04
N PRO A 604 34.74 -5.90 3.95
CA PRO A 604 34.60 -7.34 3.91
C PRO A 604 33.83 -7.78 2.64
N PRO A 605 34.39 -8.70 1.83
CA PRO A 605 33.74 -9.23 0.62
C PRO A 605 32.42 -9.97 0.93
N GLN A 606 32.27 -10.41 2.19
CA GLN A 606 31.17 -11.26 2.64
C GLN A 606 30.00 -10.49 3.26
N ALA A 607 30.15 -9.21 3.57
CA ALA A 607 29.09 -8.43 4.21
C ALA A 607 29.38 -6.92 4.05
N PRO A 608 29.12 -6.32 2.87
CA PRO A 608 29.34 -4.89 2.69
C PRO A 608 28.72 -4.11 3.86
N PRO A 609 29.46 -3.16 4.48
CA PRO A 609 28.92 -2.29 5.53
C PRO A 609 27.59 -1.68 5.09
N ARG A 610 26.71 -1.34 6.04
CA ARG A 610 25.38 -0.75 5.74
C ARG A 610 25.45 0.41 4.74
N SER A 611 26.53 1.15 4.76
CA SER A 611 26.89 2.14 3.75
C SER A 611 28.41 2.33 3.70
N VAL A 612 28.99 2.40 2.51
CA VAL A 612 30.40 2.77 2.28
C VAL A 612 30.43 3.95 1.32
N GLU A 613 31.24 4.95 1.62
CA GLU A 613 31.34 6.17 0.82
C GLU A 613 32.62 6.16 -0.02
N ALA A 614 32.57 6.68 -1.25
CA ALA A 614 33.73 6.91 -2.08
C ALA A 614 33.65 8.30 -2.72
N THR A 615 34.81 8.96 -2.84
CA THR A 615 34.92 10.27 -3.51
C THR A 615 35.75 10.14 -4.77
N LEU A 616 35.24 10.65 -5.90
CA LEU A 616 35.97 10.72 -7.16
C LEU A 616 36.01 12.16 -7.66
N THR A 617 37.15 12.55 -8.21
CA THR A 617 37.39 13.86 -8.80
C THR A 617 37.90 13.67 -10.23
N ALA A 618 37.32 14.39 -11.18
CA ALA A 618 37.69 14.33 -12.59
C ALA A 618 37.77 15.72 -13.21
N SER A 619 38.84 15.97 -13.97
CA SER A 619 39.01 17.20 -14.74
C SER A 619 38.24 17.11 -16.06
N VAL A 620 37.56 18.20 -16.43
CA VAL A 620 36.84 18.31 -17.70
C VAL A 620 37.85 18.56 -18.83
N PRO A 621 37.77 17.84 -19.96
CA PRO A 621 38.64 18.06 -21.11
C PRO A 621 38.61 19.51 -21.60
N THR A 622 39.78 20.09 -21.87
CA THR A 622 39.94 21.49 -22.30
C THR A 622 39.17 21.81 -23.61
N ALA A 623 38.94 20.81 -24.46
CA ALA A 623 38.15 20.93 -25.68
C ALA A 623 36.69 21.35 -25.41
N LEU A 624 36.14 21.00 -24.25
CA LEU A 624 34.76 21.31 -23.87
C LEU A 624 34.61 22.69 -23.22
N LEU A 625 35.70 23.29 -22.74
CA LEU A 625 35.68 24.53 -21.93
C LEU A 625 35.60 25.82 -22.75
N ASN A 626 35.94 25.79 -24.05
CA ASN A 626 35.93 26.95 -24.95
C ASN A 626 34.52 27.36 -25.44
N LYS A 627 33.47 26.99 -24.71
CA LYS A 627 32.06 27.23 -25.07
C LYS A 627 31.37 28.09 -24.02
N PRO A 628 30.27 28.80 -24.38
CA PRO A 628 29.54 29.64 -23.43
C PRO A 628 28.84 28.84 -22.32
N ARG A 629 28.67 27.53 -22.52
CA ARG A 629 28.06 26.62 -21.56
C ARG A 629 28.88 25.35 -21.42
N LEU A 630 28.90 24.83 -20.20
CA LEU A 630 29.39 23.50 -19.86
C LEU A 630 28.21 22.68 -19.34
N PHE A 631 27.99 21.51 -19.92
CA PHE A 631 26.99 20.56 -19.42
C PHE A 631 27.69 19.44 -18.68
N VAL A 632 27.15 19.07 -17.51
CA VAL A 632 27.61 17.92 -16.72
C VAL A 632 26.42 17.00 -16.50
N ARG A 633 26.57 15.73 -16.87
CA ARG A 633 25.55 14.70 -16.69
C ARG A 633 26.04 13.67 -15.68
N LEU A 634 25.19 13.40 -14.69
CA LEU A 634 25.32 12.28 -13.78
C LEU A 634 24.28 11.23 -14.16
N VAL A 635 24.71 9.99 -14.36
CA VAL A 635 23.84 8.83 -14.64
C VAL A 635 24.01 7.80 -13.53
N LEU A 636 22.90 7.35 -12.93
CA LEU A 636 22.89 6.22 -12.00
C LEU A 636 22.23 5.01 -12.68
N ARG A 637 22.87 3.85 -12.60
CA ARG A 637 22.33 2.60 -13.17
C ARG A 637 21.97 1.62 -12.04
N PRO A 638 20.77 1.01 -12.09
CA PRO A 638 20.35 0.03 -11.08
C PRO A 638 21.19 -1.25 -11.17
N GLY A 639 21.43 -1.89 -10.02
CA GLY A 639 22.14 -3.16 -9.93
C GLY A 639 21.25 -4.38 -9.68
N GLY A 640 21.74 -5.56 -10.06
CA GLY A 640 21.06 -6.84 -9.97
C GLY A 640 21.12 -7.54 -8.60
N TYR A 641 22.08 -7.25 -7.70
CA TYR A 641 22.27 -8.01 -6.44
C TYR A 641 21.96 -7.23 -5.15
N GLY A 642 20.79 -6.58 -5.09
CA GLY A 642 20.30 -5.92 -3.87
C GLY A 642 21.19 -4.77 -3.36
N ALA A 643 22.04 -4.23 -4.23
CA ALA A 643 22.90 -3.10 -3.97
C ALA A 643 22.51 -1.92 -4.84
N SER A 644 22.64 -0.71 -4.30
CA SER A 644 22.40 0.54 -5.03
C SER A 644 23.52 1.54 -4.75
N ILE A 645 23.91 2.30 -5.76
CA ILE A 645 24.75 3.48 -5.59
C ILE A 645 23.85 4.71 -5.52
N GLU A 646 24.09 5.54 -4.51
CA GLU A 646 23.45 6.84 -4.32
C GLU A 646 24.53 7.94 -4.29
N VAL A 647 24.13 9.19 -4.45
CA VAL A 647 25.08 10.32 -4.47
C VAL A 647 24.80 11.28 -3.33
N ALA A 648 25.78 11.48 -2.46
CA ALA A 648 25.69 12.34 -1.28
C ALA A 648 26.14 13.78 -1.54
N ALA A 649 26.89 14.04 -2.61
CA ALA A 649 27.19 15.39 -3.08
C ALA A 649 27.74 15.38 -4.51
N LEU A 650 27.52 16.48 -5.23
CA LEU A 650 28.18 16.81 -6.48
C LEU A 650 28.71 18.25 -6.39
N SER A 651 29.97 18.48 -6.73
CA SER A 651 30.55 19.81 -6.82
C SER A 651 31.28 20.04 -8.13
N LEU A 652 31.29 21.30 -8.57
CA LEU A 652 32.07 21.78 -9.70
C LEU A 652 32.94 22.94 -9.21
N GLU A 653 34.24 22.84 -9.43
CA GLU A 653 35.22 23.90 -9.22
C GLU A 653 35.75 24.35 -10.59
N ALA A 654 35.71 25.65 -10.86
CA ALA A 654 35.97 26.24 -12.17
C ALA A 654 36.91 27.43 -12.04
N ALA A 655 37.97 27.49 -12.86
CA ALA A 655 38.89 28.64 -12.92
C ALA A 655 38.74 29.38 -14.26
N PHE A 656 38.68 30.70 -14.19
CA PHE A 656 38.56 31.59 -15.35
C PHE A 656 39.87 32.34 -15.61
N ALA A 657 40.08 32.74 -16.87
CA ALA A 657 41.25 33.51 -17.27
C ALA A 657 41.41 34.83 -16.49
N ALA A 658 42.65 35.23 -16.20
CA ALA A 658 43.04 36.32 -15.28
C ALA A 658 42.51 37.74 -15.62
N ASN A 659 41.86 37.93 -16.77
CA ASN A 659 41.27 39.20 -17.22
C ASN A 659 39.76 39.11 -17.47
N THR A 660 39.09 38.13 -16.85
CA THR A 660 37.63 37.98 -16.95
C THR A 660 36.95 39.18 -16.27
N PRO A 661 36.04 39.91 -16.94
CA PRO A 661 35.33 41.02 -16.32
C PRO A 661 34.31 40.48 -15.30
N ALA A 662 34.78 40.16 -14.10
CA ALA A 662 33.95 39.69 -12.99
C ALA A 662 33.03 40.78 -12.41
N GLN A 663 33.24 42.05 -12.78
CA GLN A 663 32.64 43.21 -12.10
C GLN A 663 31.56 43.97 -12.90
N ALA A 664 31.28 43.62 -14.16
CA ALA A 664 30.39 44.42 -15.00
C ALA A 664 28.88 44.10 -14.84
N VAL A 665 28.54 42.99 -14.16
CA VAL A 665 27.17 42.47 -14.15
C VAL A 665 26.76 42.07 -12.73
N ASP A 666 25.61 42.59 -12.28
CA ASP A 666 25.03 42.29 -10.96
C ASP A 666 24.46 40.84 -10.95
N PRO A 667 25.05 39.91 -10.17
CA PRO A 667 24.64 38.50 -10.16
C PRO A 667 23.17 38.29 -9.77
N ALA A 668 22.62 39.14 -8.90
CA ALA A 668 21.23 39.06 -8.50
C ALA A 668 20.28 39.48 -9.64
N VAL A 669 20.70 40.45 -10.47
CA VAL A 669 19.95 40.87 -11.67
C VAL A 669 19.95 39.78 -12.73
N GLU A 670 21.08 39.14 -13.00
CA GLU A 670 21.14 38.03 -13.97
C GLU A 670 20.36 36.81 -13.48
N ARG A 671 20.42 36.49 -12.19
CA ARG A 671 19.57 35.46 -11.59
C ARG A 671 18.09 35.76 -11.82
N CYS A 672 17.66 37.00 -11.60
CA CYS A 672 16.29 37.44 -11.91
C CYS A 672 15.93 37.30 -13.40
N LYS A 673 16.85 37.61 -14.32
CA LYS A 673 16.62 37.40 -15.77
C LYS A 673 16.42 35.93 -16.11
N THR A 674 17.27 35.04 -15.58
CA THR A 674 17.12 33.59 -15.78
C THR A 674 15.79 33.08 -15.24
N LEU A 675 15.41 33.49 -14.02
CA LEU A 675 14.13 33.15 -13.42
C LEU A 675 12.94 33.67 -14.25
N ALA A 676 13.00 34.91 -14.74
CA ALA A 676 11.96 35.49 -15.59
C ALA A 676 11.82 34.77 -16.94
N ASN A 677 12.92 34.29 -17.52
CA ASN A 677 12.92 33.49 -18.74
C ASN A 677 12.29 32.11 -18.53
N ASN A 678 12.53 31.49 -17.37
CA ASN A 678 11.98 30.17 -17.03
C ASN A 678 10.56 30.24 -16.43
N ALA A 679 10.12 31.42 -15.99
CA ALA A 679 8.81 31.62 -15.39
C ALA A 679 7.72 31.87 -16.46
N PRO A 680 6.52 31.29 -16.31
CA PRO A 680 5.35 31.64 -17.11
C PRO A 680 4.74 32.96 -16.63
N LEU A 681 5.47 34.06 -16.85
CA LEU A 681 5.11 35.38 -16.32
C LEU A 681 3.89 36.00 -17.00
N ARG A 682 3.06 36.65 -16.18
CA ARG A 682 1.98 37.56 -16.60
C ARG A 682 1.99 38.81 -15.71
N LEU A 683 1.44 39.90 -16.24
CA LEU A 683 1.16 41.09 -15.43
C LEU A 683 0.06 40.77 -14.41
N ALA A 684 0.26 41.22 -13.17
CA ALA A 684 -0.65 40.91 -12.08
C ALA A 684 -2.01 41.59 -12.25
N ARG A 685 -3.08 40.83 -11.99
CA ARG A 685 -4.47 41.33 -11.92
C ARG A 685 -5.02 41.05 -10.51
N PRO A 686 -4.91 41.99 -9.56
CA PRO A 686 -5.31 41.75 -8.16
C PRO A 686 -6.82 41.54 -7.99
N ASP A 687 -7.62 41.98 -8.95
CA ASP A 687 -9.07 41.90 -9.00
C ASP A 687 -9.60 40.60 -9.63
N VAL A 688 -8.72 39.79 -10.27
CA VAL A 688 -9.11 38.57 -11.00
C VAL A 688 -8.34 37.37 -10.49
N ARG A 689 -9.06 36.35 -10.00
CA ARG A 689 -8.47 35.11 -9.48
C ARG A 689 -8.32 34.04 -10.58
N PRO A 690 -7.12 33.56 -10.91
CA PRO A 690 -6.95 32.48 -11.88
C PRO A 690 -7.30 31.11 -11.27
N LEU A 691 -8.16 30.34 -11.94
CA LEU A 691 -8.62 29.03 -11.48
C LEU A 691 -7.69 27.88 -11.91
N GLU A 692 -7.10 28.01 -13.10
CA GLU A 692 -6.25 26.98 -13.73
C GLU A 692 -4.97 27.61 -14.30
N GLY A 693 -4.02 26.77 -14.72
CA GLY A 693 -2.76 27.20 -15.31
C GLY A 693 -1.58 27.36 -14.33
N ASN A 694 -0.38 27.42 -14.90
CA ASN A 694 0.88 27.75 -14.22
C ASN A 694 1.22 29.20 -14.58
N VAL A 695 0.75 30.16 -13.79
CA VAL A 695 1.08 31.58 -13.95
C VAL A 695 1.87 32.04 -12.76
N LEU A 696 2.83 32.92 -13.01
CA LEU A 696 3.51 33.68 -11.97
C LEU A 696 3.38 35.18 -12.24
N TYR A 697 3.23 35.93 -11.15
CA TYR A 697 3.33 37.38 -11.16
C TYR A 697 4.71 37.78 -10.65
N GLY A 698 5.52 38.36 -11.53
CA GLY A 698 6.85 38.83 -11.21
C GLY A 698 6.86 40.35 -11.00
N PHE A 699 7.63 40.82 -10.02
CA PHE A 699 7.81 42.25 -9.77
C PHE A 699 9.29 42.57 -9.60
N SER A 700 9.72 43.73 -10.10
CA SER A 700 11.06 44.28 -9.86
C SER A 700 10.98 45.72 -9.36
N PRO A 701 11.59 46.04 -8.21
CA PRO A 701 11.66 47.41 -7.69
C PRO A 701 12.68 48.29 -8.43
N LEU A 702 13.44 47.74 -9.39
CA LEU A 702 14.49 48.48 -10.10
C LEU A 702 13.89 49.51 -11.08
N ALA A 703 14.62 50.61 -11.30
CA ALA A 703 14.22 51.64 -12.26
C ALA A 703 14.24 51.12 -13.71
N GLN A 704 15.19 50.25 -14.04
CA GLN A 704 15.25 49.57 -15.33
C GLN A 704 14.51 48.23 -15.25
N ALA A 705 13.56 48.01 -16.16
CA ALA A 705 12.81 46.77 -16.23
C ALA A 705 13.73 45.58 -16.57
N ILE A 706 13.66 44.52 -15.76
CA ILE A 706 14.38 43.26 -16.00
C ILE A 706 13.73 42.47 -17.14
N ASP A 707 12.40 42.41 -17.16
CA ASP A 707 11.58 41.77 -18.19
C ASP A 707 10.28 42.55 -18.36
N SER A 708 9.85 42.76 -19.61
CA SER A 708 8.61 43.49 -19.93
C SER A 708 7.33 42.88 -19.33
N ARG A 709 7.36 41.60 -18.93
CA ARG A 709 6.23 40.87 -18.36
C ARG A 709 6.12 41.05 -16.83
N MET A 710 7.05 41.77 -16.20
CA MET A 710 7.08 41.99 -14.76
C MET A 710 6.51 43.37 -14.40
N GLY A 711 5.83 43.44 -13.25
CA GLY A 711 5.36 44.70 -12.68
C GLY A 711 6.50 45.51 -12.03
N ASN A 712 6.31 46.82 -11.94
CA ASN A 712 7.22 47.71 -11.24
C ASN A 712 6.87 47.82 -9.74
N GLN A 713 7.56 48.71 -9.01
CA GLN A 713 7.33 48.94 -7.58
C GLN A 713 5.91 49.41 -7.24
N GLU A 714 5.27 50.18 -8.11
CA GLU A 714 3.91 50.68 -7.90
C GLU A 714 2.88 49.54 -8.04
N SER A 715 3.00 48.73 -9.10
CA SER A 715 2.17 47.54 -9.29
C SER A 715 2.34 46.54 -8.14
N LEU A 716 3.56 46.41 -7.61
CA LEU A 716 3.82 45.56 -6.44
C LEU A 716 3.03 46.03 -5.22
N ARG A 717 3.07 47.34 -4.91
CA ARG A 717 2.32 47.92 -3.79
C ARG A 717 0.82 47.66 -3.93
N ALA A 718 0.26 47.89 -5.12
CA ALA A 718 -1.14 47.63 -5.41
C ALA A 718 -1.51 46.15 -5.22
N TYR A 719 -0.67 45.23 -5.71
CA TYR A 719 -0.89 43.79 -5.55
C TYR A 719 -0.88 43.37 -4.08
N THR A 720 0.14 43.77 -3.32
CA THR A 720 0.27 43.41 -1.90
C THR A 720 -0.76 44.08 -0.98
N ALA A 721 -1.38 45.17 -1.42
CA ALA A 721 -2.49 45.79 -0.71
C ALA A 721 -3.81 45.03 -0.93
N ALA A 722 -3.98 44.42 -2.10
CA ALA A 722 -5.18 43.67 -2.45
C ALA A 722 -5.12 42.19 -2.02
N VAL A 723 -3.91 41.61 -1.97
CA VAL A 723 -3.70 40.18 -1.74
C VAL A 723 -2.73 39.96 -0.58
N SER A 724 -3.12 39.12 0.37
CA SER A 724 -2.29 38.69 1.50
C SER A 724 -1.67 37.32 1.20
N GLU A 725 -0.56 37.32 0.45
CA GLU A 725 0.17 36.12 0.03
C GLU A 725 1.68 36.28 0.24
N ASP A 726 2.35 35.19 0.60
CA ASP A 726 3.82 35.15 0.63
C ASP A 726 4.38 34.86 -0.76
N PRO A 727 5.45 35.56 -1.20
CA PRO A 727 6.06 35.30 -2.49
C PRO A 727 6.70 33.92 -2.54
N VAL A 728 6.61 33.29 -3.71
CA VAL A 728 7.24 32.01 -4.04
C VAL A 728 8.76 32.11 -3.90
N LEU A 729 9.33 33.20 -4.41
CA LEU A 729 10.76 33.46 -4.38
C LEU A 729 11.04 34.95 -4.29
N ARG A 730 12.02 35.34 -3.47
CA ARG A 730 12.61 36.67 -3.43
C ARG A 730 14.09 36.56 -3.81
N VAL A 731 14.56 37.47 -4.65
CA VAL A 731 15.96 37.59 -5.02
C VAL A 731 16.48 38.90 -4.46
N THR A 732 17.44 38.81 -3.55
CA THR A 732 18.09 39.94 -2.91
C THR A 732 19.59 39.93 -3.21
N ARG A 733 20.21 41.11 -3.17
CA ARG A 733 21.65 41.27 -3.13
C ARG A 733 22.21 40.88 -1.75
N PRO A 734 23.54 40.72 -1.61
CA PRO A 734 24.18 40.48 -0.32
C PRO A 734 23.91 41.57 0.74
N ASP A 735 23.64 42.81 0.31
CA ASP A 735 23.28 43.93 1.18
C ASP A 735 21.80 43.91 1.65
N GLY A 736 21.03 42.89 1.23
CA GLY A 736 19.61 42.74 1.55
C GLY A 736 18.66 43.52 0.62
N SER A 737 19.18 44.33 -0.30
CA SER A 737 18.34 45.04 -1.28
C SER A 737 17.69 44.07 -2.25
N GLU A 738 16.39 44.23 -2.48
CA GLU A 738 15.63 43.31 -3.35
C GLU A 738 15.75 43.70 -4.83
N VAL A 739 15.89 42.69 -5.68
CA VAL A 739 16.04 42.83 -7.14
C VAL A 739 14.79 42.38 -7.89
N CYS A 740 14.19 41.27 -7.46
CA CYS A 740 12.89 40.82 -7.94
C CYS A 740 12.21 39.87 -6.96
N ARG A 741 10.91 39.70 -7.11
CA ARG A 741 10.11 38.68 -6.40
C ARG A 741 9.01 38.11 -7.29
N PHE A 742 8.57 36.91 -6.96
CA PHE A 742 7.54 36.17 -7.72
C PHE A 742 6.42 35.71 -6.80
N TYR A 743 5.18 35.83 -7.25
CA TYR A 743 3.97 35.36 -6.56
C TYR A 743 3.24 34.32 -7.42
N ASP A 744 2.68 33.32 -6.75
CA ASP A 744 1.75 32.38 -7.36
C ASP A 744 0.34 32.66 -6.83
N PRO A 745 -0.58 33.19 -7.67
CA PRO A 745 -1.95 33.51 -7.24
C PRO A 745 -2.78 32.26 -6.88
N ARG A 746 -2.25 31.05 -7.06
CA ARG A 746 -2.87 29.78 -6.67
C ARG A 746 -2.16 29.10 -5.50
N ARG A 747 -1.20 29.77 -4.86
CA ARG A 747 -0.40 29.21 -3.77
C ARG A 747 -1.27 28.67 -2.63
N ASN A 748 -2.25 29.46 -2.22
CA ASN A 748 -3.17 29.14 -1.14
C ASN A 748 -4.34 28.23 -1.55
N GLY A 749 -4.40 27.77 -2.80
CA GLY A 749 -5.47 26.91 -3.32
C GLY A 749 -6.18 27.49 -4.54
N SER A 750 -6.91 26.62 -5.22
CA SER A 750 -7.75 26.98 -6.37
C SER A 750 -9.19 27.32 -5.99
N ASP A 751 -9.48 27.34 -4.69
CA ASP A 751 -10.78 27.69 -4.15
C ASP A 751 -11.11 29.16 -4.39
N VAL A 752 -12.40 29.47 -4.46
CA VAL A 752 -12.91 30.84 -4.48
C VAL A 752 -13.74 31.00 -3.22
N ALA A 753 -13.32 31.91 -2.34
CA ALA A 753 -14.14 32.28 -1.19
C ALA A 753 -15.33 33.10 -1.70
N LEU A 754 -16.54 32.55 -1.58
CA LEU A 754 -17.78 33.24 -1.94
C LEU A 754 -18.57 33.56 -0.67
N LYS A 755 -19.04 34.80 -0.63
CA LYS A 755 -20.01 35.30 0.35
C LYS A 755 -21.21 35.85 -0.40
N THR A 756 -22.40 35.68 0.16
CA THR A 756 -23.64 36.18 -0.43
C THR A 756 -23.53 37.68 -0.72
N GLY A 757 -23.80 38.06 -1.97
CA GLY A 757 -23.78 39.46 -2.42
C GLY A 757 -22.42 40.01 -2.86
N GLU A 758 -21.30 39.36 -2.52
CA GLU A 758 -19.94 39.81 -2.87
C GLU A 758 -19.44 39.08 -4.14
N PRO A 759 -19.31 39.77 -5.30
CA PRO A 759 -18.83 39.14 -6.51
C PRO A 759 -17.31 38.94 -6.51
N VAL A 760 -16.84 37.84 -7.09
CA VAL A 760 -15.42 37.55 -7.32
C VAL A 760 -15.20 37.27 -8.79
N SER A 761 -14.27 37.99 -9.42
CA SER A 761 -13.90 37.76 -10.81
C SER A 761 -12.89 36.62 -10.89
N VAL A 762 -13.15 35.65 -11.76
CA VAL A 762 -12.26 34.51 -12.02
C VAL A 762 -11.84 34.45 -13.48
N SER A 763 -10.65 33.90 -13.74
CA SER A 763 -10.16 33.64 -15.10
C SER A 763 -9.72 32.19 -15.26
N VAL A 764 -9.70 31.71 -16.50
CA VAL A 764 -9.23 30.36 -16.83
C VAL A 764 -8.06 30.48 -17.79
N GLU A 765 -7.05 29.64 -17.59
CA GLU A 765 -5.84 29.66 -18.43
C GLU A 765 -5.55 28.29 -19.05
N PRO A 766 -5.37 28.21 -20.38
CA PRO A 766 -5.45 29.29 -21.37
C PRO A 766 -6.87 29.88 -21.54
N PRO A 767 -7.02 31.11 -22.05
CA PRO A 767 -8.27 31.88 -22.07
C PRO A 767 -9.26 31.35 -23.11
N VAL A 768 -9.82 30.18 -22.82
CA VAL A 768 -10.78 29.47 -23.66
C VAL A 768 -12.03 29.21 -22.81
N PRO A 769 -13.24 29.41 -23.36
CA PRO A 769 -14.47 29.08 -22.64
C PRO A 769 -14.42 27.65 -22.11
N ALA A 770 -14.83 27.48 -20.85
CA ALA A 770 -14.69 26.22 -20.15
C ALA A 770 -16.01 25.80 -19.50
N THR A 771 -16.44 24.58 -19.77
CA THR A 771 -17.58 23.98 -19.07
C THR A 771 -17.13 23.41 -17.74
N VAL A 772 -17.83 23.75 -16.66
CA VAL A 772 -17.62 23.17 -15.34
C VAL A 772 -18.34 21.83 -15.26
N LYS A 773 -17.57 20.74 -15.16
CA LYS A 773 -18.08 19.36 -15.02
C LYS A 773 -17.96 18.80 -13.61
N GLY A 774 -17.34 19.54 -12.70
CA GLY A 774 -17.27 19.21 -11.28
C GLY A 774 -17.27 20.48 -10.42
N LEU A 775 -17.94 20.44 -9.27
CA LEU A 775 -17.94 21.49 -8.26
C LEU A 775 -17.67 20.89 -6.88
N ARG A 776 -16.89 21.59 -6.06
CA ARG A 776 -16.77 21.28 -4.62
C ARG A 776 -17.14 22.50 -3.79
N LEU A 777 -17.85 22.30 -2.69
CA LEU A 777 -18.21 23.35 -1.75
C LEU A 777 -17.85 22.91 -0.33
N GLU A 778 -17.20 23.79 0.43
CA GLU A 778 -16.91 23.58 1.85
C GLU A 778 -17.16 24.85 2.65
N GLY A 779 -17.94 24.74 3.72
CA GLY A 779 -18.31 25.86 4.58
C GLY A 779 -19.78 25.81 4.97
N GLU A 780 -20.40 26.98 5.08
CA GLU A 780 -21.83 27.11 5.38
C GLU A 780 -22.63 27.05 4.08
N ILE A 781 -23.41 25.97 3.92
CA ILE A 781 -24.12 25.63 2.67
C ILE A 781 -25.63 25.56 2.95
N ALA A 782 -26.32 26.64 2.59
CA ALA A 782 -27.77 26.83 2.75
C ALA A 782 -28.42 27.28 1.43
N ASP A 783 -29.01 26.32 0.71
CA ASP A 783 -29.67 26.45 -0.60
C ASP A 783 -28.93 27.38 -1.58
N PRO A 784 -27.63 27.11 -1.89
CA PRO A 784 -26.82 28.08 -2.62
C PRO A 784 -27.29 28.24 -4.06
N VAL A 785 -27.32 29.50 -4.52
CA VAL A 785 -27.59 29.92 -5.90
C VAL A 785 -26.40 30.72 -6.41
N ILE A 786 -25.64 30.12 -7.32
CA ILE A 786 -24.38 30.70 -7.81
C ILE A 786 -24.58 31.24 -9.22
N ALA A 787 -24.32 32.52 -9.42
CA ALA A 787 -24.27 33.15 -10.72
C ALA A 787 -22.87 32.97 -11.35
N PHE A 788 -22.84 32.46 -12.57
CA PHE A 788 -21.67 32.33 -13.44
C PHE A 788 -21.84 33.31 -14.61
N GLY A 789 -21.47 34.58 -14.41
CA GLY A 789 -21.79 35.65 -15.36
C GLY A 789 -23.31 35.83 -15.52
N ARG A 790 -23.86 35.34 -16.64
CA ARG A 790 -25.32 35.38 -16.92
C ARG A 790 -26.06 34.09 -16.56
N GLU A 791 -25.35 32.99 -16.36
CA GLU A 791 -25.94 31.70 -16.00
C GLU A 791 -26.15 31.62 -14.48
N ARG A 792 -27.19 30.91 -14.03
CA ARG A 792 -27.49 30.71 -12.60
C ARG A 792 -27.59 29.22 -12.31
N LEU A 793 -26.90 28.78 -11.27
CA LEU A 793 -26.88 27.40 -10.81
C LEU A 793 -27.43 27.32 -9.38
N ALA A 794 -28.67 26.85 -9.25
CA ALA A 794 -29.27 26.56 -7.94
C ALA A 794 -28.95 25.12 -7.52
N LEU A 795 -28.20 24.94 -6.43
CA LEU A 795 -27.80 23.59 -6.00
C LEU A 795 -28.88 22.88 -5.18
N GLY A 796 -29.73 23.62 -4.46
CA GLY A 796 -30.82 23.01 -3.71
C GLY A 796 -30.39 22.27 -2.44
N LEU A 797 -29.24 22.63 -1.84
CA LEU A 797 -28.62 21.86 -0.75
C LEU A 797 -28.65 22.65 0.57
N SER A 798 -29.22 22.06 1.62
CA SER A 798 -29.15 22.58 2.99
C SER A 798 -28.64 21.47 3.90
N LEU A 799 -27.40 21.63 4.36
CA LEU A 799 -26.62 20.54 4.96
C LEU A 799 -26.12 20.91 6.36
N PRO A 800 -25.82 19.93 7.23
CA PRO A 800 -25.23 20.20 8.54
C PRO A 800 -23.90 20.97 8.39
N LYS A 801 -23.64 21.94 9.28
CA LYS A 801 -22.40 22.71 9.27
C LYS A 801 -21.19 21.78 9.41
N GLY A 802 -20.16 22.01 8.60
CA GLY A 802 -19.01 21.11 8.47
C GLY A 802 -19.13 20.07 7.36
N SER A 803 -20.22 20.07 6.59
CA SER A 803 -20.35 19.26 5.37
C SER A 803 -19.47 19.79 4.24
N SER A 804 -18.88 18.86 3.50
CA SER A 804 -18.20 19.07 2.23
C SER A 804 -19.05 18.45 1.11
N VAL A 805 -19.23 19.16 0.01
CA VAL A 805 -20.06 18.71 -1.11
C VAL A 805 -19.18 18.57 -2.34
N ALA A 806 -19.30 17.45 -3.05
CA ALA A 806 -18.70 17.20 -4.35
C ALA A 806 -19.81 16.88 -5.36
N LEU A 807 -19.97 17.66 -6.41
CA LEU A 807 -21.02 17.47 -7.43
C LEU A 807 -20.39 17.34 -8.81
N ASN A 808 -20.85 16.37 -9.59
CA ASN A 808 -20.63 16.31 -11.03
C ASN A 808 -21.94 16.66 -11.74
N PRO A 809 -22.14 17.89 -12.24
CA PRO A 809 -23.28 18.23 -13.07
C PRO A 809 -23.43 17.25 -14.23
N GLY A 810 -24.65 16.76 -14.47
CA GLY A 810 -24.91 15.68 -15.42
C GLY A 810 -24.53 14.28 -14.94
N GLY A 811 -24.10 14.12 -13.69
CA GLY A 811 -23.59 12.87 -13.11
C GLY A 811 -24.05 12.61 -11.67
N LYS A 812 -23.12 12.25 -10.79
CA LYS A 812 -23.36 11.95 -9.37
C LYS A 812 -22.88 13.09 -8.47
N GLY A 813 -23.40 13.15 -7.25
CA GLY A 813 -22.88 13.98 -6.17
C GLY A 813 -22.60 13.17 -4.91
N LEU A 814 -21.78 13.70 -4.03
CA LEU A 814 -21.44 13.15 -2.73
C LEU A 814 -21.36 14.27 -1.71
N VAL A 815 -22.06 14.12 -0.59
CA VAL A 815 -21.90 14.96 0.59
C VAL A 815 -21.12 14.18 1.63
N THR A 816 -20.02 14.74 2.13
CA THR A 816 -19.22 14.16 3.21
C THR A 816 -19.34 15.04 4.44
N PHE A 817 -19.81 14.45 5.54
CA PHE A 817 -19.89 15.08 6.85
C PHE A 817 -18.97 14.35 7.83
N LEU A 818 -18.09 15.09 8.50
CA LEU A 818 -17.13 14.56 9.47
C LEU A 818 -17.28 15.28 10.80
N GLN A 819 -17.47 14.53 11.89
CA GLN A 819 -17.63 15.09 13.22
C GLN A 819 -16.64 14.48 14.23
N SER A 820 -15.88 15.37 14.90
CA SER A 820 -15.05 15.06 16.07
C SER A 820 -15.69 15.67 17.32
N PHE A 821 -15.71 14.94 18.44
CA PHE A 821 -16.29 15.37 19.71
C PHE A 821 -15.20 15.80 20.70
N ALA A 822 -14.33 16.71 20.26
CA ALA A 822 -13.23 17.22 21.08
C ALA A 822 -13.67 18.30 22.09
N ALA A 823 -14.82 18.94 21.87
CA ALA A 823 -15.33 20.01 22.73
C ALA A 823 -15.93 19.47 24.04
N ALA A 824 -15.94 20.31 25.08
CA ALA A 824 -16.52 19.98 26.38
C ALA A 824 -18.07 19.92 26.39
N GLN A 825 -18.71 20.30 25.27
CA GLN A 825 -20.16 20.25 25.09
C GLN A 825 -20.50 19.59 23.76
N PRO A 826 -21.66 18.90 23.64
CA PRO A 826 -22.12 18.35 22.37
C PRO A 826 -22.39 19.48 21.35
N PRO A 827 -22.07 19.27 20.06
CA PRO A 827 -22.34 20.25 19.00
C PRO A 827 -23.82 20.20 18.61
N VAL A 828 -24.68 20.79 19.43
CA VAL A 828 -26.15 20.74 19.24
C VAL A 828 -26.64 21.65 18.11
N ASP A 829 -25.86 22.67 17.74
CA ASP A 829 -26.17 23.65 16.70
C ASP A 829 -26.27 23.06 15.29
N ILE A 830 -25.69 21.87 15.10
CA ILE A 830 -25.68 21.14 13.83
C ILE A 830 -26.67 19.96 13.80
N MET A 831 -27.47 19.79 14.86
CA MET A 831 -28.43 18.69 15.03
C MET A 831 -29.85 19.24 14.93
N VAL A 832 -30.72 18.60 14.14
CA VAL A 832 -32.13 18.99 14.03
C VAL A 832 -32.98 18.47 15.18
N ARG A 833 -32.49 17.46 15.89
CA ARG A 833 -33.07 16.95 17.13
C ARG A 833 -31.94 16.51 18.05
N HIS A 834 -32.02 16.91 19.31
CA HIS A 834 -31.06 16.53 20.33
C HIS A 834 -31.75 16.47 21.70
N ASP A 835 -31.73 15.31 22.35
CA ASP A 835 -32.40 15.08 23.62
C ASP A 835 -31.42 14.41 24.59
N GLY A 836 -31.24 14.97 25.80
CA GLY A 836 -30.51 14.28 26.88
C GLY A 836 -29.01 14.05 26.68
N LEU A 837 -28.34 14.76 25.78
CA LEU A 837 -26.91 14.54 25.46
C LEU A 837 -25.94 15.10 26.53
N ALA A 838 -24.79 14.45 26.64
CA ALA A 838 -23.59 14.87 27.36
C ALA A 838 -22.33 14.53 26.54
N ALA A 839 -21.25 15.29 26.71
CA ALA A 839 -19.96 15.04 26.08
C ALA A 839 -18.97 14.44 27.08
N LYS A 840 -18.17 13.47 26.63
CA LYS A 840 -17.11 12.84 27.42
C LYS A 840 -15.75 13.16 26.81
N THR A 841 -15.08 14.19 27.33
CA THR A 841 -13.83 14.73 26.75
C THR A 841 -12.69 13.70 26.75
N SER A 842 -12.61 12.83 27.76
CA SER A 842 -11.55 11.82 27.86
C SER A 842 -11.61 10.75 26.76
N SER A 843 -12.80 10.35 26.33
CA SER A 843 -13.02 9.39 25.24
C SER A 843 -13.44 10.05 23.92
N ARG A 844 -13.53 11.40 23.89
CA ARG A 844 -14.04 12.18 22.74
C ARG A 844 -15.32 11.58 22.17
N SER A 845 -16.34 11.40 23.02
CA SER A 845 -17.61 10.77 22.66
C SER A 845 -18.82 11.54 23.14
N ILE A 846 -19.95 11.33 22.47
CA ILE A 846 -21.29 11.72 22.96
C ILE A 846 -21.88 10.55 23.75
N THR A 847 -22.45 10.85 24.91
CA THR A 847 -23.16 9.92 25.79
C THR A 847 -24.46 10.57 26.28
N CYS A 848 -25.27 9.84 27.03
CA CYS A 848 -26.46 10.36 27.67
C CYS A 848 -26.14 11.01 29.03
N ARG A 849 -26.97 11.97 29.44
CA ARG A 849 -26.99 12.44 30.84
C ARG A 849 -27.43 11.29 31.74
N ALA A 850 -26.84 11.24 32.94
CA ALA A 850 -27.04 10.15 33.89
C ALA A 850 -28.54 9.84 34.10
N GLY A 851 -28.92 8.58 33.94
CA GLY A 851 -30.27 8.09 34.22
C GLY A 851 -31.35 8.47 33.19
N SER A 852 -31.00 8.89 31.97
CA SER A 852 -31.97 9.15 30.91
C SER A 852 -31.48 8.67 29.54
N PRO A 853 -32.34 8.10 28.67
CA PRO A 853 -31.98 7.84 27.29
C PRO A 853 -31.75 9.16 26.54
N CYS A 854 -30.99 9.10 25.47
CA CYS A 854 -30.67 10.27 24.67
C CYS A 854 -30.72 9.97 23.18
N GLU A 855 -31.03 11.00 22.40
CA GLU A 855 -31.16 10.90 20.95
C GLU A 855 -30.53 12.12 20.29
N PHE A 856 -29.92 11.91 19.13
CA PHE A 856 -29.50 13.01 18.25
C PHE A 856 -29.68 12.66 16.78
N VAL A 857 -30.05 13.66 15.97
CA VAL A 857 -30.37 13.51 14.55
C VAL A 857 -29.75 14.63 13.71
N TYR A 858 -29.13 14.24 12.60
CA TYR A 858 -28.66 15.13 11.54
C TYR A 858 -29.62 15.09 10.36
N LEU A 859 -29.84 16.24 9.71
CA LEU A 859 -30.66 16.36 8.51
C LEU A 859 -29.81 16.75 7.30
N PHE A 860 -29.92 15.97 6.23
CA PHE A 860 -29.41 16.31 4.92
C PHE A 860 -30.59 16.61 4.00
N ALA A 861 -30.79 17.89 3.66
CA ALA A 861 -31.87 18.33 2.77
C ALA A 861 -31.31 18.68 1.39
N SER A 862 -31.93 18.11 0.34
CA SER A 862 -31.45 18.24 -1.04
C SER A 862 -32.58 18.21 -2.07
N LYS A 863 -32.65 19.19 -2.96
CA LYS A 863 -33.49 19.15 -4.18
C LYS A 863 -32.94 18.13 -5.20
N LEU A 864 -31.65 17.80 -5.14
CA LEU A 864 -31.08 16.67 -5.88
C LEU A 864 -31.49 15.35 -5.20
N PRO A 865 -32.01 14.35 -5.91
CA PRO A 865 -32.45 13.11 -5.28
C PRO A 865 -31.30 12.40 -4.55
N ILE A 866 -31.51 12.03 -3.29
CA ILE A 866 -30.60 11.24 -2.47
C ILE A 866 -30.84 9.77 -2.79
N THR A 867 -29.79 9.02 -3.16
CA THR A 867 -29.91 7.62 -3.61
C THR A 867 -29.40 6.59 -2.61
N GLY A 868 -28.54 7.01 -1.68
CA GLY A 868 -27.87 6.12 -0.74
C GLY A 868 -27.02 6.91 0.24
N PHE A 869 -26.50 6.22 1.26
CA PHE A 869 -25.49 6.79 2.14
C PHE A 869 -24.57 5.73 2.74
N ARG A 870 -23.40 6.16 3.22
CA ARG A 870 -22.49 5.38 4.05
C ARG A 870 -22.36 6.04 5.41
N LEU A 871 -22.54 5.26 6.48
CA LEU A 871 -22.37 5.69 7.86
C LEU A 871 -21.20 4.96 8.50
N THR A 872 -20.25 5.70 9.06
CA THR A 872 -19.13 5.18 9.86
C THR A 872 -19.17 5.81 11.25
N ALA A 873 -19.31 4.98 12.29
CA ALA A 873 -19.41 5.43 13.67
C ALA A 873 -18.68 4.48 14.62
N THR A 874 -18.24 4.97 15.78
CA THR A 874 -17.55 4.17 16.81
C THR A 874 -18.44 4.06 18.06
N PRO A 875 -19.42 3.14 18.08
CA PRO A 875 -20.29 2.94 19.24
C PRO A 875 -19.60 2.13 20.35
N SER A 876 -19.95 2.42 21.59
CA SER A 876 -19.57 1.64 22.78
C SER A 876 -20.79 1.44 23.67
N VAL A 877 -20.93 0.27 24.29
CA VAL A 877 -21.88 0.04 25.39
C VAL A 877 -21.16 -0.66 26.54
N SER A 878 -21.57 -0.35 27.77
CA SER A 878 -21.10 -1.08 28.95
C SER A 878 -21.71 -2.50 28.96
N PRO A 879 -20.98 -3.51 29.49
CA PRO A 879 -21.53 -4.84 29.69
C PRO A 879 -22.65 -4.91 30.74
N ASP A 880 -22.74 -3.92 31.63
CA ASP A 880 -23.64 -3.96 32.79
C ASP A 880 -24.99 -3.29 32.47
N GLY A 881 -26.07 -4.10 32.46
CA GLY A 881 -27.45 -3.64 32.29
C GLY A 881 -27.95 -3.61 30.83
N GLU A 882 -29.24 -3.33 30.64
CA GLU A 882 -29.85 -3.16 29.30
C GLU A 882 -29.47 -1.81 28.69
N GLN A 883 -28.30 -1.78 28.04
CA GLN A 883 -27.80 -0.61 27.34
C GLN A 883 -27.78 -0.84 25.84
N HIS A 884 -28.05 0.19 25.04
CA HIS A 884 -27.95 0.07 23.60
C HIS A 884 -27.50 1.36 22.90
N VAL A 885 -26.90 1.20 21.73
CA VAL A 885 -26.66 2.23 20.73
C VAL A 885 -27.31 1.78 19.43
N ARG A 886 -28.35 2.47 18.98
CA ARG A 886 -29.02 2.23 17.70
C ARG A 886 -28.77 3.39 16.75
N ALA A 887 -28.15 3.12 15.61
CA ALA A 887 -28.13 4.05 14.49
C ALA A 887 -29.33 3.78 13.57
N PHE A 888 -30.03 4.83 13.18
CA PHE A 888 -31.20 4.76 12.31
C PHE A 888 -31.16 5.85 11.23
N TYR A 889 -31.97 5.66 10.20
CA TYR A 889 -32.26 6.69 9.22
C TYR A 889 -33.75 6.80 8.95
N ALA A 890 -34.19 7.95 8.44
CA ALA A 890 -35.54 8.17 7.95
C ALA A 890 -35.49 8.99 6.65
N LEU A 891 -36.42 8.76 5.73
CA LEU A 891 -36.42 9.36 4.39
C LEU A 891 -37.73 10.10 4.11
N ASP A 892 -37.65 11.42 3.88
CA ASP A 892 -38.74 12.38 3.66
C ASP A 892 -39.70 12.56 4.85
N ASP A 893 -39.97 11.49 5.59
CA ASP A 893 -40.76 11.46 6.81
C ASP A 893 -39.84 11.10 7.99
N PRO A 894 -39.62 12.00 8.98
CA PRO A 894 -38.76 11.75 10.13
C PRO A 894 -39.27 10.63 11.08
N ASP A 895 -40.53 10.21 10.94
CA ASP A 895 -41.14 9.17 11.76
C ASP A 895 -41.02 7.75 11.15
N ASP A 896 -40.81 7.60 9.82
CA ASP A 896 -40.51 6.30 9.16
C ASP A 896 -39.04 5.88 9.37
N ARG A 897 -38.72 5.53 10.62
CA ARG A 897 -37.35 5.20 11.05
C ARG A 897 -36.99 3.75 10.72
N ARG A 898 -35.81 3.58 10.12
CA ARG A 898 -35.22 2.28 9.77
C ARG A 898 -33.86 2.12 10.43
N THR A 899 -33.63 0.99 11.06
CA THR A 899 -32.36 0.69 11.73
C THR A 899 -31.25 0.45 10.71
N VAL A 900 -30.12 1.16 10.86
CA VAL A 900 -28.87 0.89 10.11
C VAL A 900 -28.08 -0.21 10.82
N PHE A 901 -27.91 -0.05 12.13
CA PHE A 901 -27.37 -1.06 13.02
C PHE A 901 -27.86 -0.80 14.44
N GLU A 902 -27.89 -1.86 15.25
CA GLU A 902 -28.19 -1.77 16.67
C GLU A 902 -27.18 -2.58 17.45
N TYR A 903 -26.73 -2.01 18.55
CA TYR A 903 -25.74 -2.59 19.44
C TYR A 903 -26.29 -2.64 20.86
N ARG A 904 -26.24 -3.80 21.51
CA ARG A 904 -26.80 -4.02 22.85
C ARG A 904 -25.75 -4.65 23.76
N GLY A 905 -25.73 -4.25 25.04
CA GLY A 905 -24.97 -4.94 26.07
C GLY A 905 -25.62 -6.28 26.41
N GLU A 906 -24.89 -7.39 26.24
CA GLU A 906 -25.41 -8.75 26.49
C GLU A 906 -25.05 -9.32 27.88
N GLY A 907 -24.54 -8.50 28.82
CA GLY A 907 -24.17 -8.99 30.16
C GLY A 907 -22.89 -9.84 30.20
N SER A 908 -22.00 -9.72 29.21
CA SER A 908 -20.79 -10.54 29.04
C SER A 908 -19.62 -10.18 29.96
N GLY A 909 -19.74 -9.13 30.78
CA GLY A 909 -18.70 -8.64 31.69
C GLY A 909 -17.50 -7.95 31.02
N HIS A 910 -17.53 -7.71 29.70
CA HIS A 910 -16.46 -7.04 28.95
C HIS A 910 -17.02 -5.81 28.22
N TRP A 911 -16.30 -4.69 28.28
CA TRP A 911 -16.61 -3.51 27.46
C TRP A 911 -16.47 -3.90 25.99
N ASP A 912 -17.57 -3.84 25.26
CA ASP A 912 -17.54 -4.13 23.83
C ASP A 912 -17.50 -2.79 23.07
N THR A 913 -16.28 -2.37 22.77
CA THR A 913 -15.98 -1.21 21.96
C THR A 913 -15.76 -1.65 20.51
N LEU A 914 -16.64 -1.23 19.61
CA LEU A 914 -16.46 -1.47 18.17
C LEU A 914 -15.80 -0.24 17.56
N GLU A 915 -14.53 -0.37 17.20
CA GLU A 915 -13.85 0.66 16.42
C GLU A 915 -14.45 0.77 15.01
N ASN A 916 -14.94 1.96 14.63
CA ASN A 916 -15.29 2.36 13.26
C ASN A 916 -16.23 1.43 12.46
N LEU A 917 -17.41 1.15 13.02
CA LEU A 917 -18.48 0.43 12.33
C LEU A 917 -18.95 1.20 11.09
N THR A 918 -18.71 0.63 9.90
CA THR A 918 -19.16 1.18 8.61
C THR A 918 -20.33 0.38 8.03
N ARG A 919 -21.36 1.10 7.54
CA ARG A 919 -22.53 0.54 6.84
C ARG A 919 -22.87 1.36 5.62
N GLN A 920 -22.95 0.72 4.47
CA GLN A 920 -23.50 1.32 3.25
C GLN A 920 -24.98 0.92 3.14
N VAL A 921 -25.84 1.91 2.91
CA VAL A 921 -27.28 1.76 2.82
C VAL A 921 -27.72 2.30 1.46
N ALA A 922 -28.24 1.41 0.61
CA ALA A 922 -28.96 1.81 -0.59
C ALA A 922 -30.41 2.17 -0.20
N LEU A 923 -30.89 3.35 -0.61
CA LEU A 923 -32.25 3.75 -0.31
C LEU A 923 -33.26 3.01 -1.20
N PRO A 924 -34.45 2.65 -0.67
CA PRO A 924 -35.46 1.91 -1.43
C PRO A 924 -36.03 2.72 -2.60
N ARG A 925 -36.01 4.05 -2.49
CA ARG A 925 -36.39 5.01 -3.51
C ARG A 925 -35.55 6.28 -3.31
N PRO A 926 -35.36 7.11 -4.34
CA PRO A 926 -34.77 8.42 -4.14
C PRO A 926 -35.65 9.29 -3.23
N GLY A 927 -35.02 10.10 -2.38
CA GLY A 927 -35.71 11.07 -1.51
C GLY A 927 -34.98 12.40 -1.44
N HIS A 928 -35.49 13.34 -0.65
CA HIS A 928 -35.04 14.72 -0.59
C HIS A 928 -34.65 15.19 0.82
N LEU A 929 -35.21 14.55 1.86
CA LEU A 929 -34.81 14.78 3.25
C LEU A 929 -34.29 13.46 3.82
N LEU A 930 -33.01 13.41 4.18
CA LEU A 930 -32.42 12.25 4.84
C LEU A 930 -32.08 12.60 6.28
N TYR A 931 -32.74 11.93 7.21
CA TYR A 931 -32.45 12.00 8.64
C TYR A 931 -31.53 10.85 9.00
N ILE A 932 -30.39 11.11 9.63
CA ILE A 932 -29.50 10.09 10.19
C ILE A 932 -29.36 10.37 11.67
N GLY A 933 -29.72 9.40 12.51
CA GLY A 933 -29.79 9.60 13.95
C GLY A 933 -29.27 8.42 14.76
N PHE A 934 -29.03 8.70 16.04
CA PHE A 934 -28.60 7.73 17.04
C PHE A 934 -29.50 7.82 18.26
N SER A 935 -29.99 6.66 18.72
CA SER A 935 -30.71 6.48 19.97
C SER A 935 -29.81 5.69 20.92
N LEU A 936 -29.56 6.22 22.11
CA LEU A 936 -28.71 5.63 23.12
C LEU A 936 -29.51 5.43 24.42
N SER A 937 -29.27 4.33 25.12
CA SER A 937 -29.80 4.11 26.46
C SER A 937 -28.74 3.54 27.41
N GLY A 938 -28.73 4.05 28.64
CA GLY A 938 -27.81 3.64 29.71
C GLY A 938 -26.53 4.48 29.79
N ASP A 939 -25.98 4.61 30.99
CA ASP A 939 -24.86 5.52 31.30
C ASP A 939 -23.51 5.10 30.65
N GLY A 940 -23.42 3.87 30.16
CA GLY A 940 -22.26 3.34 29.45
C GLY A 940 -22.39 3.32 27.93
N ALA A 941 -23.52 3.75 27.37
CA ALA A 941 -23.70 3.87 25.92
C ALA A 941 -23.05 5.17 25.41
N SER A 942 -22.20 5.08 24.39
CA SER A 942 -21.58 6.27 23.79
C SER A 942 -21.25 6.09 22.31
N VAL A 943 -21.15 7.20 21.59
CA VAL A 943 -20.65 7.25 20.20
C VAL A 943 -19.42 8.14 20.15
N ALA A 944 -18.27 7.56 19.86
CA ALA A 944 -17.00 8.26 19.76
C ALA A 944 -16.78 8.88 18.37
N GLY A 945 -16.09 10.02 18.36
CA GLY A 945 -15.67 10.76 17.18
C GLY A 945 -14.37 11.47 17.51
N THR A 946 -13.25 10.94 17.06
CA THR A 946 -11.92 11.55 17.26
C THR A 946 -11.40 12.16 15.96
N ASP A 947 -10.32 12.93 16.00
CA ASP A 947 -9.74 13.49 14.78
C ASP A 947 -9.18 12.38 13.86
N THR A 948 -8.77 11.24 14.45
CA THR A 948 -8.33 10.05 13.71
C THR A 948 -9.52 9.23 13.21
N TYR A 949 -10.59 9.17 14.00
CA TYR A 949 -11.77 8.33 13.77
C TYR A 949 -13.05 9.16 13.96
N PRO A 950 -13.35 10.10 13.04
CA PRO A 950 -14.54 10.93 13.17
C PRO A 950 -15.80 10.12 12.90
N LEU A 951 -16.93 10.57 13.45
CA LEU A 951 -18.24 10.17 12.95
C LEU A 951 -18.33 10.66 11.50
N ARG A 952 -18.43 9.74 10.54
CA ARG A 952 -18.43 10.04 9.11
C ARG A 952 -19.74 9.62 8.47
N MET A 953 -20.34 10.53 7.70
CA MET A 953 -21.53 10.28 6.90
C MET A 953 -21.25 10.71 5.46
N GLU A 954 -21.52 9.82 4.51
CA GLU A 954 -21.34 10.08 3.08
C GLU A 954 -22.68 9.87 2.38
N VAL A 955 -23.29 10.92 1.85
CA VAL A 955 -24.63 10.89 1.25
C VAL A 955 -24.50 11.01 -0.27
N GLU A 956 -25.01 10.02 -1.00
CA GLU A 956 -24.97 9.94 -2.45
C GLU A 956 -26.14 10.74 -3.06
N LEU A 957 -25.83 11.61 -4.02
CA LEU A 957 -26.79 12.46 -4.73
C LEU A 957 -26.84 12.11 -6.23
N ASP A 958 -28.02 12.27 -6.83
CA ASP A 958 -28.22 12.23 -8.27
C ASP A 958 -28.20 13.65 -8.85
N ALA A 959 -27.08 14.01 -9.48
CA ALA A 959 -26.85 15.33 -10.07
C ALA A 959 -27.08 15.35 -11.59
N ARG A 960 -27.74 14.33 -12.18
CA ARG A 960 -27.94 14.22 -13.64
C ARG A 960 -28.74 15.38 -14.25
N ARG A 961 -29.62 15.99 -13.47
CA ARG A 961 -30.43 17.15 -13.89
C ARG A 961 -29.77 18.51 -13.61
N LEU A 962 -28.62 18.51 -12.93
CA LEU A 962 -27.89 19.73 -12.65
C LEU A 962 -27.17 20.21 -13.92
N ALA A 963 -27.40 21.45 -14.33
CA ALA A 963 -26.78 22.03 -15.52
C ALA A 963 -25.27 22.22 -15.33
N CYS A 964 -24.49 22.06 -16.40
CA CYS A 964 -23.06 22.34 -16.41
C CYS A 964 -22.85 23.82 -16.74
N PRO A 965 -22.48 24.69 -15.77
CA PRO A 965 -22.29 26.10 -16.07
C PRO A 965 -21.03 26.33 -16.91
N THR A 966 -20.98 27.46 -17.62
CA THR A 966 -19.85 27.86 -18.44
C THR A 966 -19.08 29.05 -17.85
N LEU A 967 -17.76 28.96 -17.91
CA LEU A 967 -16.86 30.08 -17.66
C LEU A 967 -16.51 30.74 -19.00
N GLY A 968 -16.58 32.07 -19.04
CA GLY A 968 -16.16 32.88 -20.18
C GLY A 968 -14.66 32.74 -20.48
N ALA A 969 -14.27 33.17 -21.69
CA ALA A 969 -12.90 33.00 -22.19
C ALA A 969 -11.84 33.73 -21.36
N GLU A 970 -12.11 34.98 -20.95
CA GLU A 970 -11.09 35.81 -20.26
C GLU A 970 -11.39 36.00 -18.78
N THR A 971 -12.61 36.43 -18.43
CA THR A 971 -13.01 36.67 -17.04
C THR A 971 -14.49 36.38 -16.87
N THR A 972 -14.84 35.76 -15.75
CA THR A 972 -16.23 35.47 -15.35
C THR A 972 -16.45 36.00 -13.94
N ALA A 973 -17.51 36.78 -13.73
CA ALA A 973 -17.91 37.15 -12.38
C ALA A 973 -18.68 35.99 -11.74
N LEU A 974 -18.22 35.52 -10.58
CA LEU A 974 -18.93 34.59 -9.73
C LEU A 974 -19.60 35.36 -8.60
N LYS A 975 -20.87 35.08 -8.33
CA LYS A 975 -21.60 35.71 -7.23
C LYS A 975 -22.55 34.72 -6.60
N ASP A 976 -22.54 34.64 -5.27
CA ASP A 976 -23.60 33.96 -4.54
C ASP A 976 -24.81 34.91 -4.43
N GLU A 977 -25.93 34.49 -5.02
CA GLU A 977 -27.22 35.21 -5.05
C GLU A 977 -28.28 34.48 -4.22
N SER A 978 -27.86 33.71 -3.23
CA SER A 978 -28.75 32.92 -2.39
C SER A 978 -29.64 33.81 -1.54
N ALA A 979 -30.83 33.30 -1.21
CA ALA A 979 -31.74 34.00 -0.30
C ALA A 979 -31.24 33.99 1.16
N TYR A 980 -30.42 33.00 1.52
CA TYR A 980 -29.82 32.85 2.84
C TYR A 980 -28.35 33.24 2.81
N PRO A 981 -27.81 33.79 3.91
CA PRO A 981 -26.39 34.11 4.00
C PRO A 981 -25.58 32.81 3.94
N ASN A 982 -24.69 32.74 2.96
CA ASN A 982 -23.72 31.67 2.77
C ASN A 982 -22.30 32.23 2.86
N ALA A 983 -21.40 31.39 3.38
CA ALA A 983 -19.97 31.63 3.38
C ALA A 983 -19.26 30.30 3.17
N TYR A 984 -18.81 30.05 1.94
CA TYR A 984 -18.15 28.80 1.57
C TYR A 984 -17.00 29.04 0.59
N ARG A 985 -16.11 28.07 0.55
CA ARG A 985 -15.09 27.93 -0.49
C ARG A 985 -15.68 27.11 -1.63
N LEU A 986 -15.58 27.62 -2.85
CA LEU A 986 -16.04 26.98 -4.07
C LEU A 986 -14.85 26.58 -4.92
N TRP A 987 -14.81 25.32 -5.35
CA TRP A 987 -13.87 24.88 -6.36
C TRP A 987 -14.59 24.45 -7.63
N LEU A 988 -13.97 24.73 -8.77
CA LEU A 988 -14.52 24.51 -10.11
C LEU A 988 -13.58 23.65 -10.93
N PHE A 989 -14.14 22.64 -11.62
CA PHE A 989 -13.37 21.66 -12.37
C PHE A 989 -13.91 21.46 -13.78
N ARG A 990 -12.99 21.39 -14.76
CA ARG A 990 -13.33 21.05 -16.15
C ARG A 990 -13.62 19.57 -16.37
N ASP A 991 -13.13 18.72 -15.48
CA ASP A 991 -13.38 17.28 -15.47
C ASP A 991 -14.32 16.89 -14.33
N PRO A 992 -15.08 15.78 -14.49
CA PRO A 992 -15.79 15.18 -13.38
C PRO A 992 -14.83 14.77 -12.26
N LEU A 993 -15.28 14.97 -11.04
CA LEU A 993 -14.70 14.50 -9.79
C LEU A 993 -14.75 12.97 -9.72
N ALA A 994 -13.68 12.36 -9.21
CA ALA A 994 -13.60 10.92 -8.98
C ALA A 994 -13.93 10.62 -7.51
N PHE A 995 -15.17 10.18 -7.25
CA PHE A 995 -15.64 9.68 -5.96
C PHE A 995 -16.65 8.56 -6.15
#